data_AF-A0A5N5EER8-F1
#
_entry.id   AF-A0A5N5EER8-F1
#
_cell.length_a   1.000
_cell.length_b   1.000
_cell.length_c   1.000
_cell.angle_alpha   90.00
_cell.angle_beta   90.00
_cell.angle_gamma   90.00
#
_symmetry.space_group_name_H-M   'P 1'
#
loop_
_entity.id
_entity.type
_entity.pdbx_description
1 polymer ?
#
loop_
_entity_poly.entity_id
_entity_poly.type
_entity_poly.pdbx_seq_one_letter_code
_entity_poly.pdbx_strand_id
1 'polypeptide(L)'
;TLSVSGKAVPDVVVGACWPAVFAVLGAAKLDSLSVIEGMLDLVHLDHTVDFVGELPSETSILVVNAEVASVLDTDLGRVVEVKVEVGAMLGEGLDAPAVVTMTERFAIRGRTGAGELADPARAGGSISDAAVDTSRRRRRDAKILAPVSMGAFAQVSGDHNPIHTSDNAALLAGLGTPIVHGMWLSAAAQQVVTAVDPAETRVPPRRLTAWTARFLGMVRPGAEIDVRVDRVGIDQGAEIVEVGCRIDGELVMVATGRTAAPKTVYAFPGQGIQRPGMGLDARARSKAARDVWERADKHTRKALGFSILAVVRDNPVTVKARGVEHKHPDGVLHLTQFTQVAMAVLGVAQVAELRESGTFIEDSLLAGHSVGEYNALAAVAEVFPLEALLEVVFQRGSAMHQLVPRDEAGRSDYRMAAIRPSQIGVSDDDVQGFVAGVAETSGEFLEIVNLNLRGSQYAIAGSVAGLDALEVEIDRRRAEFGGKRAYIQVPGIDVPFHSTVLRGGVADFRVCLQDLLPHDIDPDILIGRYIPNLVPKPFSLRRDFVQEIADLVPSEPLQEVLADFESYATRTHELSRIILIELLAWQFASPVRWIETQDLLFGDESEGGLGVERFVEIGLGAAPTVANLASQTLKLPGRFGYPVEVLNVEREAAIVYGTDVDPAVDDDDEIEAPAAQAAPVAAAAAPVAAAAPAAPSGGPRPDDLTFKAPDATKVLISLWTKLRPDQVGPADTIEALCDGVSSRRNQLLVDLGSELSLGAIDGAADADMGSLGATVDKLARTYKPFGPVLSDSINDHLRKVFGPSGKRPGYIADRVKKVWELGDGWAHHVTAAVALGTRDGASIRGGDLGGLSSGALADAAAVDAVIDSAVASVGSARGVSVSLPATGGGSGGTVDAAALGEFTENITGRNGVLASAARLVLEQLGLNEEAAVATVEDTELVDLVSAELGSDWPRLVAPAFDAQKAVLLDDRWASAREDLARIWLGDTALSVENFIGAGSTVAAQAKWWATRATDEGRTALAEVYTRIVDAAVTTESDAPEWAGEVAVVTGASKGSIAAAVTGKLLAGGATVFVTTSRLDGQRLGFYRDLYRENARAGAALWVVPANMASYTDVDALIDWIGNEATENAGGAKKLIKPAMTPTMLFPFAAPRVGGELSDAGARAEMEMRVLLWSVERLIGGLSKIGYDSDVDTHLHVVLPGSPNRGTFGGDGAYGEAKASLIAVVNRWKAERNWAERVTLAHAVIGWVRGTGLMGHNDP
;
A
#
# COMPACT_ATOMS: atom_id res chain seq x y z
N THR A 1 16.02 7.46 50.95
CA THR A 1 16.23 6.11 50.41
C THR A 1 15.16 5.87 49.39
N LEU A 2 15.51 5.66 48.13
CA LEU A 2 14.54 5.32 47.08
C LEU A 2 14.25 3.82 47.17
N SER A 3 12.98 3.43 47.27
CA SER A 3 12.60 2.02 47.14
C SER A 3 12.32 1.75 45.66
N VAL A 4 13.13 0.91 45.02
CA VAL A 4 13.00 0.54 43.60
C VAL A 4 11.93 -0.55 43.39
N SER A 5 10.89 -0.54 44.22
CA SER A 5 9.74 -1.44 44.13
C SER A 5 9.00 -1.20 42.80
N GLY A 6 9.51 -1.80 41.72
CA GLY A 6 9.02 -1.66 40.37
C GLY A 6 10.02 -0.92 39.49
N LYS A 7 10.72 -1.66 38.62
CA LYS A 7 11.52 -1.20 37.47
C LYS A 7 10.65 -0.45 36.42
N ALA A 8 9.69 0.36 36.84
CA ALA A 8 8.53 0.72 36.03
C ALA A 8 8.23 2.23 35.95
N VAL A 9 8.51 3.02 37.00
CA VAL A 9 8.06 4.42 37.09
C VAL A 9 9.26 5.39 37.16
N PRO A 10 9.57 6.12 36.07
CA PRO A 10 10.65 7.10 35.97
C PRO A 10 10.65 8.18 37.06
N ASP A 11 9.46 8.69 37.45
CA ASP A 11 9.36 9.83 38.38
C ASP A 11 9.89 9.55 39.79
N VAL A 12 10.23 8.31 40.13
CA VAL A 12 10.84 7.98 41.42
C VAL A 12 12.15 8.74 41.67
N VAL A 13 12.92 9.06 40.61
CA VAL A 13 14.21 9.77 40.75
C VAL A 13 14.03 11.25 41.08
N VAL A 14 12.88 11.84 40.75
CA VAL A 14 12.65 13.28 40.89
C VAL A 14 12.72 13.75 42.34
N GLY A 15 12.28 12.91 43.28
CA GLY A 15 12.28 13.24 44.71
C GLY A 15 13.68 13.46 45.29
N ALA A 16 14.70 12.83 44.69
CA ALA A 16 16.09 13.06 45.08
C ALA A 16 16.68 14.37 44.51
N CYS A 17 16.02 14.96 43.49
CA CYS A 17 16.56 16.05 42.70
C CYS A 17 16.09 17.45 43.15
N TRP A 18 14.93 17.56 43.81
CA TRP A 18 14.33 18.86 44.13
C TRP A 18 15.23 19.84 44.88
N PRO A 19 15.99 19.46 45.91
CA PRO A 19 16.88 20.40 46.60
C PRO A 19 17.91 21.03 45.67
N ALA A 20 18.46 20.26 44.71
CA ALA A 20 19.44 20.76 43.75
C ALA A 20 18.77 21.70 42.73
N VAL A 21 17.60 21.31 42.19
CA VAL A 21 16.82 22.12 41.25
C VAL A 21 16.44 23.47 41.86
N PHE A 22 15.88 23.49 43.08
CA PHE A 22 15.51 24.74 43.74
C PHE A 22 16.73 25.60 44.11
N ALA A 23 17.88 24.99 44.42
CA ALA A 23 19.12 25.73 44.69
C ALA A 23 19.61 26.48 43.44
N VAL A 24 19.60 25.83 42.27
CA VAL A 24 20.04 26.48 41.02
C VAL A 24 19.01 27.49 40.51
N LEU A 25 17.71 27.22 40.68
CA LEU A 25 16.64 28.19 40.41
C LEU A 25 16.80 29.46 41.26
N GLY A 26 17.06 29.30 42.57
CA GLY A 26 17.29 30.43 43.49
C GLY A 26 18.59 31.20 43.21
N ALA A 27 19.59 30.54 42.62
CA ALA A 27 20.85 31.16 42.22
C ALA A 27 20.83 31.80 40.82
N ALA A 28 19.81 31.50 40.00
CA ALA A 28 19.69 31.95 38.62
C ALA A 28 19.61 33.48 38.53
N LYS A 29 20.41 34.06 37.62
CA LYS A 29 20.47 35.51 37.38
C LYS A 29 20.44 35.83 35.89
N LEU A 30 19.71 36.88 35.54
CA LEU A 30 19.68 37.48 34.21
C LEU A 30 20.02 38.97 34.35
N ASP A 31 21.03 39.46 33.63
CA ASP A 31 21.51 40.85 33.71
C ASP A 31 21.76 41.36 35.16
N SER A 32 22.32 40.50 36.01
CA SER A 32 22.59 40.76 37.45
C SER A 32 21.36 40.86 38.36
N LEU A 33 20.15 40.64 37.84
CA LEU A 33 18.91 40.54 38.61
C LEU A 33 18.60 39.08 38.94
N SER A 34 18.02 38.84 40.13
CA SER A 34 17.46 37.53 40.48
C SER A 34 16.36 37.18 39.49
N VAL A 35 16.42 35.96 38.95
CA VAL A 35 15.41 35.45 38.03
C VAL A 35 14.07 35.23 38.74
N ILE A 36 14.12 34.80 40.00
CA ILE A 36 12.95 34.66 40.87
C ILE A 36 12.66 35.97 41.58
N GLU A 37 11.50 36.54 41.29
CA GLU A 37 10.96 37.76 41.92
C GLU A 37 9.88 37.45 42.96
N GLY A 38 9.22 36.29 42.83
CA GLY A 38 8.26 35.74 43.80
C GLY A 38 8.15 34.22 43.66
N MET A 39 8.39 33.48 44.74
CA MET A 39 8.30 32.02 44.75
C MET A 39 6.87 31.50 44.60
N LEU A 40 5.87 32.32 44.91
CA LEU A 40 4.45 31.95 44.84
C LEU A 40 3.89 32.00 43.41
N ASP A 41 4.59 32.66 42.49
CA ASP A 41 4.23 32.80 41.07
C ASP A 41 4.92 31.75 40.18
N LEU A 42 5.63 30.80 40.80
CA LEU A 42 6.32 29.71 40.13
C LEU A 42 5.32 28.63 39.67
N VAL A 43 5.35 28.32 38.39
CA VAL A 43 4.54 27.27 37.75
C VAL A 43 5.48 26.29 37.08
N HIS A 44 5.31 25.00 37.34
CA HIS A 44 6.00 23.94 36.62
C HIS A 44 5.29 23.73 35.27
N LEU A 45 5.94 24.03 34.14
CA LEU A 45 5.36 23.92 32.81
C LEU A 45 5.38 22.48 32.30
N ASP A 46 6.55 21.88 32.33
CA ASP A 46 6.77 20.53 31.82
C ASP A 46 8.02 19.90 32.42
N HIS A 47 7.97 18.57 32.45
CA HIS A 47 8.92 17.66 33.06
C HIS A 47 9.34 16.62 32.03
N THR A 48 10.64 16.40 31.84
CA THR A 48 11.18 15.32 31.02
C THR A 48 12.15 14.46 31.81
N VAL A 49 12.12 13.16 31.55
CA VAL A 49 13.05 12.17 32.13
C VAL A 49 13.39 11.11 31.10
N ASP A 50 14.68 10.78 30.97
CA ASP A 50 15.21 9.76 30.09
C ASP A 50 16.25 8.90 30.81
N PHE A 51 16.05 7.58 30.78
CA PHE A 51 16.96 6.60 31.35
C PHE A 51 17.98 6.18 30.30
N VAL A 52 19.17 6.79 30.39
CA VAL A 52 20.33 6.48 29.53
C VAL A 52 21.11 5.25 30.01
N GLY A 53 20.79 4.75 31.20
CA GLY A 53 21.34 3.51 31.77
C GLY A 53 20.40 2.89 32.81
N GLU A 54 20.77 1.74 33.36
CA GLU A 54 19.98 1.05 34.38
C GLU A 54 20.26 1.57 35.79
N LEU A 55 19.21 1.68 36.62
CA LEU A 55 19.38 1.94 38.05
C LEU A 55 19.91 0.68 38.76
N PRO A 56 20.84 0.83 39.73
CA PRO A 56 21.31 -0.29 40.53
C PRO A 56 20.16 -1.00 41.27
N SER A 57 20.16 -2.34 41.24
CA SER A 57 19.20 -3.16 41.98
C SER A 57 19.51 -3.27 43.47
N GLU A 58 20.76 -2.99 43.86
CA GLU A 58 21.21 -2.98 45.25
C GLU A 58 21.12 -1.57 45.86
N THR A 59 21.33 -1.47 47.17
CA THR A 59 21.38 -0.16 47.83
C THR A 59 22.64 0.59 47.40
N SER A 60 22.48 1.65 46.61
CA SER A 60 23.58 2.43 46.05
C SER A 60 23.45 3.94 46.32
N ILE A 61 24.56 4.66 46.17
CA ILE A 61 24.62 6.11 46.28
C ILE A 61 24.39 6.71 44.88
N LEU A 62 23.42 7.62 44.79
CA LEU A 62 23.15 8.41 43.59
C LEU A 62 23.73 9.82 43.76
N VAL A 63 24.29 10.36 42.69
CA VAL A 63 24.85 11.71 42.61
C VAL A 63 23.96 12.54 41.69
N VAL A 64 23.50 13.70 42.15
CA VAL A 64 22.62 14.60 41.37
C VAL A 64 23.38 15.87 41.03
N ASN A 65 23.46 16.19 39.74
CA ASN A 65 23.98 17.45 39.22
C ASN A 65 22.84 18.21 38.57
N ALA A 66 22.63 19.48 38.93
CA ALA A 66 21.62 20.34 38.32
C ALA A 66 22.28 21.63 37.83
N GLU A 67 21.84 22.14 36.67
CA GLU A 67 22.31 23.39 36.09
C GLU A 67 21.19 24.16 35.40
N VAL A 68 21.30 25.49 35.37
CA VAL A 68 20.40 26.34 34.59
C VAL A 68 20.89 26.35 33.14
N ALA A 69 20.11 25.74 32.25
CA ALA A 69 20.44 25.67 30.83
C ALA A 69 20.08 26.95 30.08
N SER A 70 18.91 27.53 30.38
CA SER A 70 18.47 28.78 29.75
C SER A 70 17.46 29.56 30.59
N VAL A 71 17.36 30.86 30.33
CA VAL A 71 16.36 31.78 30.88
C VAL A 71 15.79 32.61 29.74
N LEU A 72 14.47 32.59 29.56
CA LEU A 72 13.78 33.24 28.45
C LEU A 72 12.50 33.94 28.91
N ASP A 73 12.32 35.21 28.55
CA ASP A 73 11.08 35.95 28.81
C ASP A 73 10.08 35.72 27.66
N THR A 74 8.97 35.03 27.94
CA THR A 74 7.93 34.60 26.98
C THR A 74 6.59 35.30 27.25
N ASP A 75 5.57 35.05 26.45
CA ASP A 75 4.21 35.55 26.68
C ASP A 75 3.52 34.90 27.91
N LEU A 76 3.93 33.69 28.29
CA LEU A 76 3.48 32.97 29.48
C LEU A 76 4.14 33.46 30.78
N GLY A 77 5.29 34.14 30.66
CA GLY A 77 6.13 34.57 31.78
C GLY A 77 7.61 34.31 31.52
N ARG A 78 8.44 34.47 32.55
CA ARG A 78 9.87 34.11 32.48
C ARG A 78 10.02 32.60 32.64
N VAL A 79 10.51 31.93 31.61
CA VAL A 79 10.78 30.49 31.60
C VAL A 79 12.24 30.23 31.97
N VAL A 80 12.46 29.31 32.90
CA VAL A 80 13.79 28.83 33.31
C VAL A 80 13.87 27.35 33.02
N GLU A 81 14.83 26.96 32.20
CA GLU A 81 15.13 25.57 31.91
C GLU A 81 16.26 25.07 32.82
N VAL A 82 16.00 24.01 33.55
CA VAL A 82 16.98 23.35 34.43
C VAL A 82 17.24 21.95 33.91
N LYS A 83 18.50 21.64 33.63
CA LYS A 83 18.94 20.28 33.29
C LYS A 83 19.46 19.59 34.53
N VAL A 84 19.11 18.32 34.68
CA VAL A 84 19.52 17.49 35.81
C VAL A 84 20.09 16.17 35.29
N GLU A 85 21.25 15.79 35.80
CA GLU A 85 21.86 14.49 35.56
C GLU A 85 21.96 13.74 36.88
N VAL A 86 21.50 12.48 36.87
CA VAL A 86 21.61 11.57 38.01
C VAL A 86 22.58 10.46 37.64
N GLY A 87 23.70 10.39 38.34
CA GLY A 87 24.71 9.34 38.21
C GLY A 87 24.65 8.31 39.33
N ALA A 88 25.09 7.08 39.05
CA ALA A 88 25.18 6.00 40.03
C ALA A 88 26.64 5.63 40.30
N MET A 89 27.06 5.57 41.57
CA MET A 89 28.41 5.13 41.93
C MET A 89 28.53 3.62 41.83
N LEU A 90 29.33 3.12 40.89
CA LEU A 90 29.60 1.70 40.67
C LEU A 90 30.97 1.33 41.25
N GLY A 91 31.02 0.92 42.53
CA GLY A 91 32.26 0.45 43.20
C GLY A 91 32.97 1.49 44.07
N GLU A 92 34.28 1.28 44.36
CA GLU A 92 35.08 2.13 45.27
C GLU A 92 35.71 3.39 44.60
N GLY A 93 35.22 3.79 43.42
CA GLY A 93 35.67 4.98 42.68
C GLY A 93 34.81 6.23 42.92
N LEU A 94 35.28 7.42 42.51
CA LEU A 94 34.52 8.69 42.55
C LEU A 94 33.72 8.97 41.26
N ASP A 95 33.88 8.15 40.22
CA ASP A 95 33.16 8.32 38.96
C ASP A 95 31.72 7.80 39.09
N ALA A 96 30.76 8.66 38.81
CA ALA A 96 29.33 8.36 38.81
C ALA A 96 28.75 8.61 37.40
N PRO A 97 28.83 7.64 36.47
CA PRO A 97 28.28 7.80 35.13
C PRO A 97 26.78 8.11 35.21
N ALA A 98 26.30 8.98 34.32
CA ALA A 98 24.88 9.33 34.23
C ALA A 98 24.05 8.09 33.87
N VAL A 99 22.99 7.86 34.64
CA VAL A 99 22.00 6.80 34.41
C VAL A 99 20.63 7.39 34.06
N VAL A 100 20.36 8.63 34.47
CA VAL A 100 19.14 9.37 34.13
C VAL A 100 19.48 10.82 33.79
N THR A 101 18.84 11.33 32.74
CA THR A 101 18.87 12.75 32.38
C THR A 101 17.46 13.33 32.46
N MET A 102 17.33 14.56 32.95
CA MET A 102 16.04 15.22 33.13
C MET A 102 16.13 16.68 32.72
N THR A 103 15.00 17.23 32.27
CA THR A 103 14.83 18.66 32.02
C THR A 103 13.54 19.12 32.66
N GLU A 104 13.63 20.19 33.45
CA GLU A 104 12.50 20.80 34.15
C GLU A 104 12.36 22.24 33.67
N ARG A 105 11.17 22.64 33.20
CA ARG A 105 10.92 24.02 32.77
C ARG A 105 9.90 24.70 33.68
N PHE A 106 10.32 25.82 34.26
CA PHE A 106 9.50 26.59 35.19
C PHE A 106 9.15 27.95 34.62
N ALA A 107 7.88 28.33 34.66
CA ALA A 107 7.41 29.68 34.36
C ALA A 107 7.23 30.49 35.64
N ILE A 108 7.77 31.70 35.66
CA ILE A 108 7.56 32.68 36.72
C ILE A 108 6.61 33.73 36.16
N ARG A 109 5.39 33.77 36.70
CA ARG A 109 4.35 34.71 36.27
C ARG A 109 4.72 36.12 36.71
N GLY A 110 4.58 37.10 35.81
CA GLY A 110 4.79 38.52 36.13
C GLY A 110 5.47 39.31 35.01
N ARG A 111 6.68 38.89 34.60
CA ARG A 111 7.40 39.50 33.47
C ARG A 111 7.21 38.67 32.20
N THR A 112 6.70 39.32 31.16
CA THR A 112 6.51 38.71 29.84
C THR A 112 7.47 39.33 28.82
N GLY A 113 7.76 38.58 27.76
CA GLY A 113 8.67 38.99 26.69
C GLY A 113 8.27 38.42 25.34
N ALA A 114 9.07 38.70 24.31
CA ALA A 114 8.85 38.26 22.94
C ALA A 114 9.60 36.94 22.61
N GLY A 115 10.13 36.24 23.62
CA GLY A 115 10.78 34.94 23.44
C GLY A 115 9.77 33.87 23.04
N GLU A 116 10.13 33.05 22.06
CA GLU A 116 9.32 31.93 21.59
C GLU A 116 9.71 30.65 22.35
N LEU A 117 8.73 30.01 23.00
CA LEU A 117 8.96 28.77 23.74
C LEU A 117 8.77 27.56 22.83
N ALA A 118 9.85 26.80 22.63
CA ALA A 118 9.77 25.52 21.91
C ALA A 118 9.02 24.46 22.72
N ASP A 119 8.29 23.56 22.05
CA ASP A 119 7.69 22.41 22.70
C ASP A 119 8.77 21.47 23.28
N PRO A 120 8.50 20.78 24.40
CA PRO A 120 9.46 19.85 25.00
C PRO A 120 9.66 18.64 24.09
N ALA A 121 10.85 18.03 24.16
CA ALA A 121 11.12 16.78 23.45
C ALA A 121 10.16 15.68 23.93
N ARG A 122 9.58 14.91 23.00
CA ARG A 122 8.67 13.80 23.31
C ARG A 122 9.43 12.66 23.99
N ALA A 123 8.77 11.99 24.94
CA ALA A 123 9.30 10.85 25.69
C ALA A 123 10.78 11.03 26.11
N GLY A 124 11.08 12.10 26.84
CA GLY A 124 12.43 12.40 27.34
C GLY A 124 13.46 12.78 26.28
N GLY A 125 13.10 12.82 24.99
CA GLY A 125 14.06 12.93 23.88
C GLY A 125 14.68 11.61 23.44
N SER A 126 14.15 10.48 23.91
CA SER A 126 14.68 9.12 23.66
C SER A 126 14.20 8.45 22.36
N ILE A 127 13.30 9.10 21.61
CA ILE A 127 12.73 8.54 20.37
C ILE A 127 13.80 8.58 19.28
N SER A 128 14.12 7.42 18.70
CA SER A 128 15.12 7.31 17.64
C SER A 128 14.58 7.75 16.26
N ASP A 129 15.49 8.01 15.31
CA ASP A 129 15.14 8.27 13.90
C ASP A 129 14.45 7.06 13.22
N ALA A 130 14.54 5.86 13.82
CA ALA A 130 13.90 4.64 13.33
C ALA A 130 12.46 4.45 13.85
N ALA A 131 11.95 5.37 14.66
CA ALA A 131 10.60 5.31 15.18
C ALA A 131 9.55 5.41 14.06
N VAL A 132 8.54 4.55 14.13
CA VAL A 132 7.45 4.48 13.16
C VAL A 132 6.13 4.83 13.86
N ASP A 133 5.41 5.80 13.31
CA ASP A 133 4.06 6.12 13.77
C ASP A 133 3.10 4.98 13.44
N THR A 134 2.25 4.64 14.41
CA THR A 134 1.26 3.56 14.27
C THR A 134 -0.15 4.12 14.41
N SER A 135 -1.15 3.33 13.99
CA SER A 135 -2.53 3.67 14.32
C SER A 135 -2.71 3.65 15.84
N ARG A 136 -3.47 4.63 16.35
CA ARG A 136 -3.76 4.72 17.78
C ARG A 136 -4.50 3.46 18.23
N ARG A 137 -4.01 2.82 19.29
CA ARG A 137 -4.70 1.72 19.97
C ARG A 137 -4.73 1.97 21.47
N ARG A 138 -5.93 1.87 22.05
CA ARG A 138 -6.15 2.02 23.48
C ARG A 138 -5.35 0.95 24.24
N ARG A 139 -4.72 1.39 25.32
CA ARG A 139 -3.96 0.52 26.24
C ARG A 139 -4.64 0.42 27.58
N ARG A 140 -5.16 1.54 28.08
CA ARG A 140 -5.92 1.58 29.34
C ARG A 140 -6.74 2.86 29.44
N ASP A 141 -7.89 2.73 30.08
CA ASP A 141 -8.62 3.83 30.70
C ASP A 141 -8.66 3.61 32.21
N ALA A 142 -8.39 4.66 32.97
CA ALA A 142 -8.44 4.61 34.42
C ALA A 142 -9.00 5.91 34.98
N LYS A 143 -9.73 5.80 36.09
CA LYS A 143 -10.17 6.94 36.89
C LYS A 143 -9.33 6.98 38.16
N ILE A 144 -8.68 8.11 38.41
CA ILE A 144 -7.90 8.32 39.63
C ILE A 144 -8.47 9.50 40.41
N LEU A 145 -8.48 9.38 41.74
CA LEU A 145 -8.94 10.46 42.62
C LEU A 145 -7.73 11.22 43.17
N ALA A 146 -7.69 12.53 42.97
CA ALA A 146 -6.67 13.37 43.57
C ALA A 146 -6.78 13.34 45.11
N PRO A 147 -5.66 13.25 45.85
CA PRO A 147 -5.70 13.22 47.31
C PRO A 147 -6.32 14.50 47.87
N VAL A 148 -7.06 14.35 48.97
CA VAL A 148 -7.72 15.47 49.66
C VAL A 148 -6.74 16.40 50.38
N SER A 149 -5.48 15.98 50.55
CA SER A 149 -4.39 16.77 51.12
C SER A 149 -3.04 16.38 50.52
N MET A 150 -2.20 17.36 50.20
CA MET A 150 -0.88 17.15 49.59
C MET A 150 0.25 16.93 50.60
N GLY A 151 -0.03 16.97 51.92
CA GLY A 151 1.00 16.88 52.95
C GLY A 151 1.87 15.61 52.85
N ALA A 152 1.25 14.46 52.56
CA ALA A 152 1.96 13.19 52.40
C ALA A 152 2.89 13.20 51.17
N PHE A 153 2.41 13.70 50.03
CA PHE A 153 3.24 13.77 48.82
C PHE A 153 4.37 14.79 48.98
N ALA A 154 4.12 15.93 49.63
CA ALA A 154 5.17 16.91 49.96
C ALA A 154 6.29 16.30 50.82
N GLN A 155 5.94 15.45 51.79
CA GLN A 155 6.93 14.77 52.64
C GLN A 155 7.75 13.71 51.87
N VAL A 156 7.13 13.00 50.92
CA VAL A 156 7.80 11.96 50.13
C VAL A 156 8.65 12.55 49.00
N SER A 157 8.10 13.52 48.27
CA SER A 157 8.81 14.17 47.15
C SER A 157 9.90 15.13 47.63
N GLY A 158 9.74 15.74 48.81
CA GLY A 158 10.61 16.81 49.30
C GLY A 158 10.24 18.20 48.78
N ASP A 159 9.20 18.32 47.94
CA ASP A 159 8.66 19.61 47.51
C ASP A 159 7.68 20.15 48.57
N HIS A 160 8.19 21.08 49.39
CA HIS A 160 7.45 21.76 50.44
C HIS A 160 6.85 23.10 50.01
N ASN A 161 6.64 23.35 48.71
CA ASN A 161 6.05 24.60 48.25
C ASN A 161 4.67 24.85 48.91
N PRO A 162 4.49 25.98 49.65
CA PRO A 162 3.27 26.24 50.42
C PRO A 162 1.98 26.32 49.59
N ILE A 163 2.05 26.58 48.28
CA ILE A 163 0.87 26.65 47.41
C ILE A 163 0.07 25.33 47.36
N HIS A 164 0.69 24.21 47.72
CA HIS A 164 0.06 22.89 47.74
C HIS A 164 -0.51 22.49 49.11
N THR A 165 -0.09 23.15 50.20
CA THR A 165 -0.40 22.71 51.57
C THR A 165 -1.03 23.79 52.45
N SER A 166 -0.84 25.07 52.15
CA SER A 166 -1.31 26.19 52.97
C SER A 166 -2.39 26.99 52.25
N ASP A 167 -3.58 27.07 52.84
CA ASP A 167 -4.68 27.90 52.34
C ASP A 167 -4.28 29.38 52.23
N ASN A 168 -3.54 29.88 53.23
CA ASN A 168 -3.07 31.27 53.24
C ASN A 168 -2.11 31.56 52.09
N ALA A 169 -1.19 30.64 51.79
CA ALA A 169 -0.25 30.82 50.69
C ALA A 169 -0.95 30.71 49.33
N ALA A 170 -1.90 29.77 49.18
CA ALA A 170 -2.70 29.65 47.96
C ALA A 170 -3.59 30.88 47.72
N LEU A 171 -4.18 31.45 48.78
CA LEU A 171 -4.92 32.72 48.70
C LEU A 171 -4.00 33.89 48.32
N LEU A 172 -2.80 33.96 48.91
CA LEU A 172 -1.81 34.98 48.60
C LEU A 172 -1.31 34.90 47.15
N ALA A 173 -1.19 33.69 46.61
CA ALA A 173 -0.84 33.41 45.21
C ALA A 173 -2.03 33.59 44.23
N GLY A 174 -3.22 33.96 44.71
CA GLY A 174 -4.41 34.15 43.89
C GLY A 174 -5.06 32.86 43.38
N LEU A 175 -4.72 31.70 43.95
CA LEU A 175 -5.25 30.39 43.56
C LEU A 175 -6.58 30.03 44.25
N GLY A 176 -6.95 30.76 45.30
CA GLY A 176 -8.15 30.55 46.11
C GLY A 176 -7.99 29.44 47.15
N THR A 177 -7.70 28.22 46.69
CA THR A 177 -7.42 27.05 47.52
C THR A 177 -6.14 26.34 47.04
N PRO A 178 -5.55 25.45 47.86
CA PRO A 178 -4.40 24.68 47.44
C PRO A 178 -4.64 23.88 46.14
N ILE A 179 -3.57 23.68 45.39
CA ILE A 179 -3.58 22.88 44.15
C ILE A 179 -2.75 21.60 44.35
N VAL A 180 -3.04 20.57 43.58
CA VAL A 180 -2.28 19.32 43.56
C VAL A 180 -0.91 19.55 42.90
N HIS A 181 0.13 18.84 43.38
CA HIS A 181 1.44 18.87 42.73
C HIS A 181 1.35 18.29 41.31
N GLY A 182 1.87 18.99 40.31
CA GLY A 182 1.95 18.46 38.94
C GLY A 182 2.70 17.12 38.89
N MET A 183 3.75 16.99 39.70
CA MET A 183 4.53 15.75 39.81
C MET A 183 3.78 14.59 40.44
N TRP A 184 2.78 14.86 41.29
CA TRP A 184 1.88 13.81 41.77
C TRP A 184 1.04 13.28 40.61
N LEU A 185 0.50 14.18 39.78
CA LEU A 185 -0.29 13.81 38.60
C LEU A 185 0.56 13.06 37.57
N SER A 186 1.79 13.51 37.32
CA SER A 186 2.75 12.82 36.44
C SER A 186 3.01 11.39 36.92
N ALA A 187 3.38 11.22 38.20
CA ALA A 187 3.65 9.89 38.77
C ALA A 187 2.41 9.00 38.78
N ALA A 188 1.22 9.55 39.05
CA ALA A 188 -0.04 8.80 39.02
C ALA A 188 -0.38 8.34 37.59
N ALA A 189 -0.16 9.18 36.57
CA ALA A 189 -0.35 8.80 35.18
C ALA A 189 0.65 7.73 34.73
N GLN A 190 1.93 7.81 35.15
CA GLN A 190 2.92 6.77 34.90
C GLN A 190 2.49 5.43 35.52
N GLN A 191 1.95 5.43 36.74
CA GLN A 191 1.41 4.22 37.36
C GLN A 191 0.26 3.60 36.54
N VAL A 192 -0.62 4.41 35.94
CA VAL A 192 -1.67 3.90 35.04
C VAL A 192 -1.07 3.24 33.81
N VAL A 193 0.01 3.77 33.24
CA VAL A 193 0.71 3.13 32.10
C VAL A 193 1.31 1.78 32.50
N THR A 194 1.94 1.71 33.67
CA THR A 194 2.74 0.56 34.09
C THR A 194 1.96 -0.53 34.82
N ALA A 195 0.75 -0.22 35.30
CA ALA A 195 -0.03 -1.19 36.06
C ALA A 195 -0.33 -2.46 35.24
N VAL A 196 -0.45 -3.58 35.93
CA VAL A 196 -0.86 -4.86 35.34
C VAL A 196 -2.21 -5.22 35.96
N ASP A 197 -3.17 -5.64 35.14
CA ASP A 197 -4.41 -6.20 35.66
C ASP A 197 -4.17 -7.68 35.98
N PRO A 198 -4.28 -8.11 37.26
CA PRO A 198 -4.13 -9.52 37.62
C PRO A 198 -5.13 -10.45 36.92
N ALA A 199 -6.27 -9.92 36.44
CA ALA A 199 -7.26 -10.66 35.66
C ALA A 199 -6.86 -10.80 34.18
N GLU A 200 -6.12 -9.84 33.60
CA GLU A 200 -5.62 -9.89 32.22
C GLU A 200 -4.24 -10.56 32.16
N THR A 201 -4.25 -11.87 32.27
CA THR A 201 -3.04 -12.73 32.32
C THR A 201 -2.28 -12.89 30.99
N ARG A 202 -2.54 -12.05 29.97
CA ARG A 202 -1.96 -12.21 28.62
C ARG A 202 -1.01 -11.10 28.17
N VAL A 203 -1.02 -9.94 28.85
CA VAL A 203 -0.25 -8.77 28.41
C VAL A 203 0.91 -8.54 29.38
N PRO A 204 2.16 -8.41 28.89
CA PRO A 204 3.31 -8.19 29.76
C PRO A 204 3.28 -6.81 30.43
N PRO A 205 3.95 -6.65 31.58
CA PRO A 205 4.07 -5.36 32.26
C PRO A 205 4.78 -4.34 31.36
N ARG A 206 4.21 -3.12 31.29
CA ARG A 206 4.88 -2.00 30.64
C ARG A 206 5.81 -1.32 31.62
N ARG A 207 7.06 -1.15 31.22
CA ARG A 207 8.09 -0.43 31.98
C ARG A 207 8.41 0.84 31.23
N LEU A 208 8.33 2.00 31.84
CA LEU A 208 8.68 3.26 31.17
C LEU A 208 10.19 3.49 31.27
N THR A 209 10.83 3.80 30.14
CA THR A 209 12.24 4.16 30.04
C THR A 209 12.44 5.66 29.86
N ALA A 210 11.44 6.34 29.28
CA ALA A 210 11.46 7.78 29.16
C ALA A 210 10.04 8.36 29.21
N TRP A 211 9.95 9.62 29.64
CA TRP A 211 8.69 10.30 29.87
C TRP A 211 8.83 11.81 29.69
N THR A 212 7.79 12.42 29.12
CA THR A 212 7.61 13.87 29.05
C THR A 212 6.17 14.17 29.46
N ALA A 213 5.98 15.01 30.47
CA ALA A 213 4.67 15.51 30.90
C ALA A 213 4.60 17.03 30.73
N ARG A 214 3.51 17.51 30.12
CA ARG A 214 3.16 18.93 30.01
C ARG A 214 1.91 19.21 30.82
N PHE A 215 2.02 20.15 31.76
CA PHE A 215 0.92 20.55 32.62
C PHE A 215 0.16 21.70 31.95
N LEU A 216 -1.13 21.48 31.68
CA LEU A 216 -2.00 22.41 30.95
C LEU A 216 -2.97 23.16 31.87
N GLY A 217 -3.37 22.52 32.97
CA GLY A 217 -4.38 23.03 33.87
C GLY A 217 -4.10 22.68 35.33
N MET A 218 -4.67 23.48 36.24
CA MET A 218 -4.55 23.25 37.67
C MET A 218 -5.54 22.17 38.12
N VAL A 219 -5.07 21.26 38.98
CA VAL A 219 -5.89 20.19 39.58
C VAL A 219 -6.18 20.52 41.05
N ARG A 220 -7.44 20.36 41.46
CA ARG A 220 -7.87 20.58 42.84
C ARG A 220 -7.79 19.29 43.67
N PRO A 221 -7.44 19.35 44.96
CA PRO A 221 -7.55 18.20 45.86
C PRO A 221 -8.97 17.60 45.82
N GLY A 222 -9.06 16.27 45.72
CA GLY A 222 -10.34 15.55 45.61
C GLY A 222 -10.98 15.54 44.22
N ALA A 223 -10.35 16.10 43.18
CA ALA A 223 -10.85 16.00 41.80
C ALA A 223 -10.72 14.57 41.26
N GLU A 224 -11.74 14.11 40.51
CA GLU A 224 -11.68 12.88 39.73
C GLU A 224 -10.99 13.17 38.38
N ILE A 225 -10.01 12.34 38.03
CA ILE A 225 -9.18 12.50 36.84
C ILE A 225 -9.33 11.27 35.96
N ASP A 226 -9.77 11.49 34.73
CA ASP A 226 -9.83 10.47 33.69
C ASP A 226 -8.47 10.39 33.00
N VAL A 227 -7.79 9.25 33.11
CA VAL A 227 -6.50 8.97 32.48
C VAL A 227 -6.71 7.99 31.34
N ARG A 228 -6.34 8.42 30.13
CA ARG A 228 -6.40 7.62 28.91
C ARG A 228 -4.99 7.39 28.37
N VAL A 229 -4.65 6.13 28.10
CA VAL A 229 -3.35 5.71 27.56
C VAL A 229 -3.56 5.09 26.19
N ASP A 230 -2.93 5.65 25.16
CA ASP A 230 -2.95 5.14 23.79
C ASP A 230 -1.52 4.84 23.31
N ARG A 231 -1.29 3.73 22.60
CA ARG A 231 -0.07 3.55 21.80
C ARG A 231 -0.19 4.41 20.55
N VAL A 232 0.85 5.17 20.23
CA VAL A 232 0.91 6.07 19.05
C VAL A 232 2.04 5.73 18.08
N GLY A 233 3.05 4.97 18.51
CA GLY A 233 4.18 4.59 17.67
C GLY A 233 4.96 3.42 18.25
N ILE A 234 5.92 2.92 17.48
CA ILE A 234 6.88 1.90 17.90
C ILE A 234 8.29 2.36 17.52
N ASP A 235 9.25 2.12 18.41
CA ASP A 235 10.65 2.45 18.23
C ASP A 235 11.51 1.26 18.64
N GLN A 236 12.06 0.51 17.67
CA GLN A 236 12.88 -0.68 17.91
C GLN A 236 12.18 -1.72 18.84
N GLY A 237 10.88 -1.93 18.60
CA GLY A 237 10.03 -2.83 19.41
C GLY A 237 9.55 -2.26 20.75
N ALA A 238 10.00 -1.07 21.17
CA ALA A 238 9.42 -0.33 22.29
C ALA A 238 8.14 0.44 21.88
N GLU A 239 7.12 0.47 22.74
CA GLU A 239 5.92 1.27 22.47
C GLU A 239 6.17 2.74 22.81
N ILE A 240 5.75 3.63 21.91
CA ILE A 240 5.56 5.05 22.21
C ILE A 240 4.10 5.22 22.61
N VAL A 241 3.88 5.68 23.83
CA VAL A 241 2.54 5.90 24.40
C VAL A 241 2.27 7.39 24.58
N GLU A 242 1.01 7.77 24.37
CA GLU A 242 0.49 9.09 24.67
C GLU A 242 -0.55 8.96 25.78
N VAL A 243 -0.47 9.86 26.77
CA VAL A 243 -1.36 9.85 27.92
C VAL A 243 -2.05 11.20 28.03
N GLY A 244 -3.38 11.18 28.09
CA GLY A 244 -4.19 12.35 28.34
C GLY A 244 -4.89 12.24 29.69
N CYS A 245 -4.76 13.27 30.52
CA CYS A 245 -5.49 13.39 31.79
C CYS A 245 -6.55 14.48 31.67
N ARG A 246 -7.81 14.14 31.95
CA ARG A 246 -8.94 15.06 31.90
C ARG A 246 -9.66 15.18 33.24
N ILE A 247 -10.24 16.36 33.50
CA ILE A 247 -11.15 16.62 34.60
C ILE A 247 -12.37 17.30 33.99
N ASP A 248 -13.57 16.74 34.21
CA ASP A 248 -14.81 17.26 33.64
C ASP A 248 -14.75 17.49 32.11
N GLY A 249 -13.97 16.64 31.41
CA GLY A 249 -13.74 16.73 29.95
C GLY A 249 -12.63 17.69 29.52
N GLU A 250 -12.11 18.54 30.40
CA GLU A 250 -11.00 19.45 30.11
C GLU A 250 -9.64 18.80 30.34
N LEU A 251 -8.69 19.02 29.41
CA LEU A 251 -7.36 18.42 29.45
C LEU A 251 -6.44 19.17 30.42
N VAL A 252 -5.98 18.49 31.47
CA VAL A 252 -5.13 19.08 32.51
C VAL A 252 -3.66 18.67 32.38
N MET A 253 -3.38 17.54 31.76
CA MET A 253 -2.02 17.09 31.43
C MET A 253 -2.02 16.28 30.13
N VAL A 254 -0.98 16.48 29.33
CA VAL A 254 -0.62 15.59 28.22
C VAL A 254 0.77 15.07 28.48
N ALA A 255 0.97 13.76 28.33
CA ALA A 255 2.27 13.15 28.45
C ALA A 255 2.56 12.21 27.28
N THR A 256 3.84 12.01 27.03
CA THR A 256 4.35 11.02 26.07
C THR A 256 5.41 10.19 26.77
N GLY A 257 5.35 8.88 26.59
CA GLY A 257 6.29 7.94 27.20
C GLY A 257 6.83 6.96 26.17
N ARG A 258 8.05 6.47 26.42
CA ARG A 258 8.65 5.33 25.73
C ARG A 258 8.71 4.17 26.72
N THR A 259 8.22 3.01 26.33
CA THR A 259 8.34 1.80 27.16
C THR A 259 9.66 1.09 26.89
N ALA A 260 10.09 0.19 27.77
CA ALA A 260 11.03 -0.84 27.41
C ALA A 260 10.37 -1.80 26.40
N ALA A 261 11.17 -2.35 25.49
CA ALA A 261 10.74 -3.47 24.67
C ALA A 261 10.55 -4.71 25.59
N PRO A 262 9.50 -5.52 25.39
CA PRO A 262 9.29 -6.71 26.20
C PRO A 262 10.39 -7.74 25.95
N LYS A 263 10.80 -8.48 26.99
CA LYS A 263 11.81 -9.53 26.88
C LYS A 263 11.28 -10.65 25.98
N THR A 264 11.76 -10.67 24.74
CA THR A 264 11.17 -11.46 23.65
C THR A 264 12.06 -12.63 23.25
N VAL A 265 11.44 -13.77 22.95
CA VAL A 265 12.08 -14.89 22.23
C VAL A 265 11.45 -15.04 20.85
N TYR A 266 12.29 -15.12 19.82
CA TYR A 266 11.87 -15.57 18.50
C TYR A 266 12.12 -17.07 18.38
N ALA A 267 11.03 -17.81 18.17
CA ALA A 267 11.05 -19.26 18.05
C ALA A 267 10.74 -19.69 16.61
N PHE A 268 11.57 -20.57 16.06
CA PHE A 268 11.39 -21.06 14.69
C PHE A 268 10.85 -22.50 14.70
N PRO A 269 9.77 -22.79 13.95
CA PRO A 269 9.19 -24.13 13.90
C PRO A 269 10.06 -25.10 13.11
N GLY A 270 9.85 -26.40 13.38
CA GLY A 270 10.46 -27.50 12.63
C GLY A 270 9.66 -27.88 11.37
N GLN A 271 10.12 -28.93 10.68
CA GLN A 271 9.46 -29.47 9.50
C GLN A 271 8.01 -29.93 9.79
N GLY A 272 7.13 -29.74 8.83
CA GLY A 272 5.72 -30.16 8.88
C GLY A 272 4.72 -29.04 8.62
N ILE A 273 5.17 -27.78 8.66
CA ILE A 273 4.31 -26.61 8.41
C ILE A 273 4.25 -26.20 6.92
N GLN A 274 5.17 -26.70 6.09
CA GLN A 274 5.35 -26.24 4.71
C GLN A 274 4.10 -26.48 3.85
N ARG A 275 3.78 -25.49 3.02
CA ARG A 275 2.66 -25.56 2.07
C ARG A 275 3.00 -24.80 0.77
N PRO A 276 2.38 -25.16 -0.36
CA PRO A 276 2.50 -24.38 -1.58
C PRO A 276 2.09 -22.91 -1.34
N GLY A 277 2.80 -21.98 -1.96
CA GLY A 277 2.57 -20.54 -1.84
C GLY A 277 3.06 -19.88 -0.55
N MET A 278 3.70 -20.61 0.36
CA MET A 278 4.15 -20.03 1.64
C MET A 278 5.12 -18.85 1.45
N GLY A 279 4.90 -17.76 2.21
CA GLY A 279 5.75 -16.56 2.19
C GLY A 279 5.65 -15.69 0.93
N LEU A 280 4.81 -16.03 -0.06
CA LEU A 280 4.65 -15.23 -1.28
C LEU A 280 3.88 -13.91 -1.04
N ASP A 281 2.99 -13.87 -0.05
CA ASP A 281 2.28 -12.64 0.33
C ASP A 281 3.25 -11.60 0.88
N ALA A 282 4.15 -12.02 1.80
CA ALA A 282 5.23 -11.18 2.33
C ALA A 282 6.15 -10.69 1.21
N ARG A 283 6.49 -11.58 0.25
CA ARG A 283 7.27 -11.22 -0.95
C ARG A 283 6.62 -10.13 -1.80
N ALA A 284 5.29 -10.09 -1.88
CA ALA A 284 4.57 -9.09 -2.67
C ALA A 284 4.52 -7.71 -1.99
N ARG A 285 4.44 -7.67 -0.66
CA ARG A 285 4.24 -6.43 0.12
C ARG A 285 5.53 -5.82 0.70
N SER A 286 6.54 -6.63 1.03
CA SER A 286 7.81 -6.17 1.65
C SER A 286 8.96 -6.19 0.66
N LYS A 287 9.73 -5.10 0.59
CA LYS A 287 10.91 -5.00 -0.27
C LYS A 287 12.04 -5.87 0.30
N ALA A 288 12.22 -5.86 1.62
CA ALA A 288 13.21 -6.71 2.30
C ALA A 288 12.91 -8.20 2.10
N ALA A 289 11.67 -8.65 2.28
CA ALA A 289 11.29 -10.04 2.01
C ALA A 289 11.51 -10.41 0.54
N ARG A 290 11.19 -9.52 -0.40
CA ARG A 290 11.42 -9.76 -1.83
C ARG A 290 12.89 -9.96 -2.17
N ASP A 291 13.79 -9.14 -1.61
CA ASP A 291 15.24 -9.28 -1.81
C ASP A 291 15.76 -10.64 -1.31
N VAL A 292 15.31 -11.08 -0.13
CA VAL A 292 15.66 -12.40 0.42
C VAL A 292 15.23 -13.52 -0.53
N TRP A 293 13.98 -13.50 -1.02
CA TRP A 293 13.48 -14.50 -1.96
C TRP A 293 14.24 -14.49 -3.30
N GLU A 294 14.59 -13.33 -3.83
CA GLU A 294 15.33 -13.19 -5.08
C GLU A 294 16.78 -13.66 -4.95
N ARG A 295 17.46 -13.30 -3.86
CA ARG A 295 18.80 -13.79 -3.53
C ARG A 295 18.80 -15.31 -3.36
N ALA A 296 17.85 -15.84 -2.60
CA ALA A 296 17.68 -17.27 -2.39
C ALA A 296 17.45 -18.02 -3.71
N ASP A 297 16.55 -17.55 -4.58
CA ASP A 297 16.28 -18.19 -5.87
C ASP A 297 17.47 -18.11 -6.82
N LYS A 298 18.14 -16.96 -6.88
CA LYS A 298 19.36 -16.78 -7.68
C LYS A 298 20.46 -17.74 -7.21
N HIS A 299 20.66 -17.86 -5.90
CA HIS A 299 21.67 -18.72 -5.32
C HIS A 299 21.32 -20.20 -5.54
N THR A 300 20.11 -20.65 -5.19
CA THR A 300 19.68 -22.05 -5.37
C THR A 300 19.74 -22.49 -6.83
N ARG A 301 19.41 -21.61 -7.79
CA ARG A 301 19.61 -21.91 -9.22
C ARG A 301 21.08 -22.10 -9.58
N LYS A 302 21.94 -21.19 -9.09
CA LYS A 302 23.37 -21.18 -9.43
C LYS A 302 24.15 -22.30 -8.75
N ALA A 303 23.92 -22.53 -7.46
CA ALA A 303 24.68 -23.45 -6.59
C ALA A 303 24.04 -24.85 -6.56
N LEU A 304 22.73 -24.95 -6.34
CA LEU A 304 22.01 -26.21 -6.13
C LEU A 304 21.27 -26.72 -7.38
N GLY A 305 21.16 -25.90 -8.43
CA GLY A 305 20.60 -26.30 -9.73
C GLY A 305 19.07 -26.40 -9.79
N PHE A 306 18.34 -25.74 -8.88
CA PHE A 306 16.87 -25.67 -8.92
C PHE A 306 16.37 -24.28 -8.49
N SER A 307 15.10 -23.98 -8.74
CA SER A 307 14.45 -22.73 -8.28
C SER A 307 13.65 -22.99 -7.03
N ILE A 308 14.03 -22.37 -5.90
CA ILE A 308 13.23 -22.44 -4.68
C ILE A 308 11.87 -21.76 -4.84
N LEU A 309 11.78 -20.68 -5.64
CA LEU A 309 10.52 -20.02 -5.92
C LEU A 309 9.54 -20.92 -6.67
N ALA A 310 10.01 -21.66 -7.68
CA ALA A 310 9.17 -22.62 -8.40
C ALA A 310 8.71 -23.77 -7.49
N VAL A 311 9.60 -24.26 -6.62
CA VAL A 311 9.27 -25.32 -5.65
C VAL A 311 8.18 -24.86 -4.67
N VAL A 312 8.29 -23.65 -4.14
CA VAL A 312 7.31 -23.10 -3.19
C VAL A 312 6.01 -22.72 -3.88
N ARG A 313 6.05 -22.05 -5.03
CA ARG A 313 4.86 -21.56 -5.74
C ARG A 313 4.03 -22.68 -6.36
N ASP A 314 4.69 -23.58 -7.10
CA ASP A 314 4.00 -24.53 -7.98
C ASP A 314 3.94 -25.95 -7.39
N ASN A 315 4.81 -26.26 -6.41
CA ASN A 315 5.00 -27.59 -5.82
C ASN A 315 5.01 -28.74 -6.86
N PRO A 316 5.96 -28.72 -7.82
CA PRO A 316 6.01 -29.73 -8.88
C PRO A 316 6.28 -31.13 -8.32
N VAL A 317 5.77 -32.17 -8.97
CA VAL A 317 5.99 -33.58 -8.57
C VAL A 317 7.41 -34.09 -8.86
N THR A 318 8.16 -33.40 -9.71
CA THR A 318 9.51 -33.81 -10.11
C THR A 318 10.39 -32.58 -10.36
N VAL A 319 11.60 -32.58 -9.81
CA VAL A 319 12.62 -31.55 -10.02
C VAL A 319 13.96 -32.21 -10.26
N LYS A 320 14.71 -31.70 -11.25
CA LYS A 320 16.11 -32.09 -11.48
C LYS A 320 17.02 -31.04 -10.88
N ALA A 321 17.82 -31.44 -9.89
CA ALA A 321 18.82 -30.59 -9.25
C ALA A 321 20.21 -31.18 -9.54
N ARG A 322 21.08 -30.42 -10.24
CA ARG A 322 22.45 -30.85 -10.62
C ARG A 322 22.53 -32.24 -11.29
N GLY A 323 21.51 -32.62 -12.05
CA GLY A 323 21.46 -33.92 -12.74
C GLY A 323 20.88 -35.07 -11.92
N VAL A 324 20.57 -34.87 -10.64
CA VAL A 324 19.80 -35.81 -9.81
C VAL A 324 18.32 -35.50 -9.94
N GLU A 325 17.52 -36.52 -10.26
CA GLU A 325 16.07 -36.40 -10.32
C GLU A 325 15.46 -36.69 -8.94
N HIS A 326 14.71 -35.72 -8.41
CA HIS A 326 13.95 -35.85 -7.17
C HIS A 326 12.47 -35.92 -7.51
N LYS A 327 11.77 -36.92 -6.93
CA LYS A 327 10.36 -37.18 -7.20
C LYS A 327 9.60 -37.46 -5.91
N HIS A 328 8.43 -36.85 -5.77
CA HIS A 328 7.51 -37.12 -4.67
C HIS A 328 6.06 -37.06 -5.20
N PRO A 329 5.18 -38.03 -4.84
CA PRO A 329 3.82 -38.11 -5.40
C PRO A 329 2.99 -36.87 -5.10
N ASP A 330 3.14 -36.27 -3.91
CA ASP A 330 2.37 -35.10 -3.48
C ASP A 330 3.09 -33.77 -3.76
N GLY A 331 4.21 -33.79 -4.51
CA GLY A 331 5.03 -32.61 -4.81
C GLY A 331 6.35 -32.57 -4.04
N VAL A 332 7.41 -32.07 -4.68
CA VAL A 332 8.78 -32.10 -4.14
C VAL A 332 8.97 -31.20 -2.92
N LEU A 333 8.07 -30.25 -2.65
CA LEU A 333 8.14 -29.41 -1.44
C LEU A 333 8.09 -30.27 -0.16
N HIS A 334 7.54 -31.48 -0.22
CA HIS A 334 7.47 -32.41 0.90
C HIS A 334 8.73 -33.27 1.09
N LEU A 335 9.72 -33.18 0.19
CA LEU A 335 11.02 -33.82 0.39
C LEU A 335 11.89 -32.95 1.29
N THR A 336 12.51 -33.57 2.30
CA THR A 336 13.29 -32.92 3.35
C THR A 336 14.28 -31.88 2.83
N GLN A 337 15.06 -32.19 1.79
CA GLN A 337 16.05 -31.26 1.23
C GLN A 337 15.44 -29.99 0.64
N PHE A 338 14.21 -30.02 0.15
CA PHE A 338 13.51 -28.83 -0.35
C PHE A 338 12.70 -28.16 0.74
N THR A 339 12.05 -28.93 1.61
CA THR A 339 11.30 -28.41 2.76
C THR A 339 12.18 -27.52 3.63
N GLN A 340 13.38 -27.99 3.99
CA GLN A 340 14.27 -27.25 4.89
C GLN A 340 14.74 -25.94 4.26
N VAL A 341 15.11 -25.94 2.98
CA VAL A 341 15.47 -24.71 2.23
C VAL A 341 14.28 -23.75 2.18
N ALA A 342 13.09 -24.25 1.89
CA ALA A 342 11.90 -23.43 1.76
C ALA A 342 11.55 -22.75 3.11
N MET A 343 11.63 -23.49 4.21
CA MET A 343 11.44 -22.96 5.56
C MET A 343 12.52 -21.96 5.97
N ALA A 344 13.77 -22.20 5.58
CA ALA A 344 14.88 -21.29 5.85
C ALA A 344 14.67 -19.93 5.16
N VAL A 345 14.30 -19.94 3.87
CA VAL A 345 14.00 -18.70 3.14
C VAL A 345 12.80 -17.98 3.76
N LEU A 346 11.74 -18.70 4.12
CA LEU A 346 10.58 -18.12 4.79
C LEU A 346 10.96 -17.41 6.10
N GLY A 347 11.70 -18.09 6.98
CA GLY A 347 12.08 -17.53 8.28
C GLY A 347 12.95 -16.29 8.15
N VAL A 348 13.95 -16.31 7.26
CA VAL A 348 14.80 -15.14 7.00
C VAL A 348 14.00 -14.00 6.37
N ALA A 349 13.08 -14.30 5.44
CA ALA A 349 12.26 -13.28 4.80
C ALA A 349 11.29 -12.60 5.78
N GLN A 350 10.68 -13.37 6.69
CA GLN A 350 9.77 -12.84 7.72
C GLN A 350 10.51 -11.97 8.75
N VAL A 351 11.73 -12.35 9.17
CA VAL A 351 12.53 -11.48 10.06
C VAL A 351 13.02 -10.23 9.33
N ALA A 352 13.41 -10.34 8.05
CA ALA A 352 13.78 -9.19 7.24
C ALA A 352 12.61 -8.18 7.14
N GLU A 353 11.37 -8.66 6.99
CA GLU A 353 10.16 -7.82 7.03
C GLU A 353 9.96 -7.18 8.42
N LEU A 354 10.19 -7.91 9.52
CA LEU A 354 10.09 -7.36 10.89
C LEU A 354 11.14 -6.26 11.19
N ARG A 355 12.36 -6.43 10.66
CA ARG A 355 13.41 -5.41 10.74
C ARG A 355 13.04 -4.19 9.90
N GLU A 356 12.52 -4.39 8.68
CA GLU A 356 12.03 -3.31 7.81
C GLU A 356 10.90 -2.50 8.45
N SER A 357 10.03 -3.13 9.26
CA SER A 357 8.95 -2.45 9.98
C SER A 357 9.36 -1.76 11.28
N GLY A 358 10.61 -1.93 11.75
CA GLY A 358 11.07 -1.35 13.02
C GLY A 358 10.51 -2.02 14.28
N THR A 359 9.89 -3.19 14.15
CA THR A 359 9.26 -3.93 15.26
C THR A 359 10.10 -5.11 15.77
N PHE A 360 11.19 -5.43 15.08
CA PHE A 360 12.17 -6.40 15.53
C PHE A 360 12.95 -5.90 16.75
N ILE A 361 13.19 -6.78 17.72
CA ILE A 361 13.92 -6.47 18.96
C ILE A 361 15.33 -7.06 18.86
N GLU A 362 16.34 -6.18 18.76
CA GLU A 362 17.73 -6.58 18.51
C GLU A 362 18.29 -7.53 19.57
N ASP A 363 17.99 -7.32 20.86
CA ASP A 363 18.49 -8.12 21.99
C ASP A 363 17.57 -9.29 22.37
N SER A 364 16.75 -9.77 21.43
CA SER A 364 15.89 -10.94 21.66
C SER A 364 16.67 -12.24 21.88
N LEU A 365 16.06 -13.16 22.63
CA LEU A 365 16.46 -14.55 22.70
C LEU A 365 16.09 -15.27 21.39
N LEU A 366 16.86 -16.28 21.01
CA LEU A 366 16.55 -17.10 19.84
C LEU A 366 16.57 -18.60 20.17
N ALA A 367 15.52 -19.28 19.71
CA ALA A 367 15.39 -20.72 19.80
C ALA A 367 14.75 -21.25 18.51
N GLY A 368 14.98 -22.52 18.20
CA GLY A 368 14.34 -23.12 17.04
C GLY A 368 14.21 -24.61 17.20
N HIS A 369 13.06 -25.16 16.81
CA HIS A 369 12.80 -26.59 16.90
C HIS A 369 13.44 -27.31 15.72
N SER A 370 14.40 -28.19 15.99
CA SER A 370 15.11 -28.97 14.96
C SER A 370 15.72 -28.07 13.87
N VAL A 371 15.33 -28.20 12.59
CA VAL A 371 15.82 -27.34 11.50
C VAL A 371 15.59 -25.86 11.75
N GLY A 372 14.56 -25.48 12.53
CA GLY A 372 14.30 -24.10 12.91
C GLY A 372 15.48 -23.44 13.64
N GLU A 373 16.35 -24.20 14.29
CA GLU A 373 17.55 -23.70 14.97
C GLU A 373 18.51 -22.97 14.01
N TYR A 374 18.69 -23.53 12.81
CA TYR A 374 19.51 -22.91 11.75
C TYR A 374 18.88 -21.62 11.25
N ASN A 375 17.54 -21.62 11.11
CA ASN A 375 16.79 -20.45 10.70
C ASN A 375 16.91 -19.35 11.76
N ALA A 376 16.84 -19.70 13.06
CA ALA A 376 16.99 -18.77 14.15
C ALA A 376 18.37 -18.10 14.17
N LEU A 377 19.43 -18.90 14.03
CA LEU A 377 20.82 -18.41 13.99
C LEU A 377 21.08 -17.52 12.77
N ALA A 378 20.46 -17.80 11.63
CA ALA A 378 20.64 -16.99 10.43
C ALA A 378 19.75 -15.75 10.37
N ALA A 379 18.51 -15.84 10.84
CA ALA A 379 17.54 -14.76 10.71
C ALA A 379 17.64 -13.73 11.86
N VAL A 380 17.89 -14.20 13.09
CA VAL A 380 17.95 -13.33 14.29
C VAL A 380 19.38 -12.89 14.57
N ALA A 381 20.29 -13.87 14.70
CA ALA A 381 21.69 -13.60 15.07
C ALA A 381 22.61 -13.33 13.86
N GLU A 382 22.13 -13.56 12.63
CA GLU A 382 22.87 -13.34 11.38
C GLU A 382 24.24 -14.05 11.30
N VAL A 383 24.38 -15.19 11.99
CA VAL A 383 25.62 -15.99 12.00
C VAL A 383 25.95 -16.56 10.61
N PHE A 384 24.90 -16.86 9.84
CA PHE A 384 25.03 -17.37 8.48
C PHE A 384 24.64 -16.29 7.47
N PRO A 385 25.42 -16.08 6.41
CA PRO A 385 24.88 -15.55 5.17
C PRO A 385 23.73 -16.45 4.69
N LEU A 386 22.65 -15.85 4.17
CA LEU A 386 21.50 -16.58 3.63
C LEU A 386 21.95 -17.70 2.69
N GLU A 387 22.86 -17.41 1.77
CA GLU A 387 23.36 -18.37 0.78
C GLU A 387 23.98 -19.61 1.45
N ALA A 388 24.83 -19.42 2.47
CA ALA A 388 25.45 -20.51 3.21
C ALA A 388 24.41 -21.34 3.99
N LEU A 389 23.41 -20.68 4.61
CA LEU A 389 22.30 -21.37 5.27
C LEU A 389 21.58 -22.31 4.30
N LEU A 390 21.24 -21.85 3.09
CA LEU A 390 20.51 -22.66 2.12
C LEU A 390 21.30 -23.90 1.69
N GLU A 391 22.61 -23.77 1.53
CA GLU A 391 23.48 -24.93 1.27
C GLU A 391 23.53 -25.88 2.47
N VAL A 392 23.74 -25.38 3.69
CA VAL A 392 23.79 -26.20 4.92
C VAL A 392 22.50 -27.01 5.08
N VAL A 393 21.32 -26.37 4.99
CA VAL A 393 20.05 -27.08 5.21
C VAL A 393 19.69 -28.02 4.05
N PHE A 394 20.12 -27.73 2.82
CA PHE A 394 19.98 -28.65 1.70
C PHE A 394 20.86 -29.90 1.87
N GLN A 395 22.12 -29.72 2.27
CA GLN A 395 23.04 -30.83 2.55
C GLN A 395 22.58 -31.65 3.74
N ARG A 396 22.10 -30.99 4.82
CA ARG A 396 21.50 -31.65 5.97
C ARG A 396 20.35 -32.56 5.55
N GLY A 397 19.39 -32.03 4.79
CA GLY A 397 18.25 -32.82 4.30
C GLY A 397 18.66 -33.96 3.37
N SER A 398 19.68 -33.76 2.54
CA SER A 398 20.21 -34.78 1.63
C SER A 398 20.95 -35.91 2.36
N ALA A 399 21.80 -35.57 3.32
CA ALA A 399 22.54 -36.53 4.14
C ALA A 399 21.60 -37.41 4.96
N MET A 400 20.56 -36.82 5.58
CA MET A 400 19.53 -37.57 6.30
C MET A 400 18.84 -38.62 5.42
N HIS A 401 18.60 -38.29 4.16
CA HIS A 401 17.93 -39.20 3.23
C HIS A 401 18.83 -40.36 2.78
N GLN A 402 20.14 -40.11 2.61
CA GLN A 402 21.12 -41.08 2.11
C GLN A 402 21.57 -42.11 3.17
N LEU A 403 21.58 -41.73 4.45
CA LEU A 403 22.03 -42.60 5.54
C LEU A 403 21.04 -43.72 5.87
N VAL A 404 19.78 -43.59 5.45
CA VAL A 404 18.73 -44.58 5.73
C VAL A 404 18.63 -45.58 4.58
N PRO A 405 18.82 -46.89 4.82
CA PRO A 405 18.59 -47.93 3.82
C PRO A 405 17.15 -47.92 3.33
N ARG A 406 16.96 -48.04 2.01
CA ARG A 406 15.65 -48.06 1.36
C ARG A 406 15.50 -49.25 0.43
N ASP A 407 14.28 -49.75 0.30
CA ASP A 407 13.94 -50.80 -0.65
C ASP A 407 13.82 -50.28 -2.10
N GLU A 408 13.58 -51.17 -3.07
CA GLU A 408 13.42 -50.82 -4.49
C GLU A 408 12.25 -49.86 -4.77
N ALA A 409 11.27 -49.77 -3.84
CA ALA A 409 10.16 -48.85 -3.90
C ALA A 409 10.44 -47.53 -3.14
N GLY A 410 11.66 -47.35 -2.62
CA GLY A 410 12.09 -46.17 -1.89
C GLY A 410 11.63 -46.10 -0.44
N ARG A 411 11.03 -47.17 0.11
CA ARG A 411 10.53 -47.22 1.49
C ARG A 411 11.65 -47.58 2.44
N SER A 412 11.65 -46.98 3.63
CA SER A 412 12.52 -47.37 4.74
C SER A 412 11.79 -48.25 5.74
N ASP A 413 12.54 -48.92 6.61
CA ASP A 413 12.02 -49.69 7.74
C ASP A 413 11.69 -48.81 8.96
N TYR A 414 11.76 -47.48 8.82
CA TYR A 414 11.58 -46.55 9.95
C TYR A 414 10.34 -45.68 9.80
N ARG A 415 9.73 -45.35 10.94
CA ARG A 415 8.62 -44.40 11.07
C ARG A 415 8.79 -43.55 12.32
N MET A 416 7.86 -42.62 12.51
CA MET A 416 7.77 -41.83 13.74
C MET A 416 6.33 -41.81 14.25
N ALA A 417 6.17 -41.76 15.57
CA ALA A 417 4.88 -41.64 16.23
C ALA A 417 4.94 -40.60 17.36
N ALA A 418 3.82 -39.92 17.61
CA ALA A 418 3.64 -39.07 18.76
C ALA A 418 2.83 -39.80 19.84
N ILE A 419 3.33 -39.79 21.08
CA ILE A 419 2.70 -40.43 22.23
C ILE A 419 2.26 -39.42 23.29
N ARG A 420 1.25 -39.79 24.09
CA ARG A 420 0.71 -38.98 25.20
C ARG A 420 0.80 -39.72 26.55
N PRO A 421 1.89 -39.55 27.33
CA PRO A 421 2.12 -40.30 28.57
C PRO A 421 1.02 -40.14 29.62
N SER A 422 0.45 -38.94 29.77
CA SER A 422 -0.66 -38.68 30.71
C SER A 422 -1.92 -39.51 30.47
N GLN A 423 -2.08 -40.10 29.28
CA GLN A 423 -3.25 -40.92 28.93
C GLN A 423 -3.02 -42.42 29.17
N ILE A 424 -1.83 -42.82 29.62
CA ILE A 424 -1.45 -44.22 29.86
C ILE A 424 -0.86 -44.44 31.26
N GLY A 425 -1.00 -43.47 32.16
CA GLY A 425 -0.49 -43.56 33.54
C GLY A 425 1.03 -43.59 33.63
N VAL A 426 1.75 -43.02 32.66
CA VAL A 426 3.22 -42.91 32.67
C VAL A 426 3.58 -41.47 33.02
N SER A 427 4.40 -41.28 34.06
CA SER A 427 4.94 -39.97 34.43
C SER A 427 6.07 -39.57 33.50
N ASP A 428 6.37 -38.28 33.40
CA ASP A 428 7.41 -37.75 32.49
C ASP A 428 8.80 -38.33 32.78
N ASP A 429 9.13 -38.53 34.06
CA ASP A 429 10.38 -39.12 34.50
C ASP A 429 10.49 -40.60 34.10
N ASP A 430 9.35 -41.27 33.88
CA ASP A 430 9.26 -42.69 33.53
C ASP A 430 9.17 -42.94 32.02
N VAL A 431 8.94 -41.93 31.17
CA VAL A 431 8.71 -42.11 29.72
C VAL A 431 9.91 -42.77 29.06
N GLN A 432 11.12 -42.35 29.41
CA GLN A 432 12.35 -42.90 28.85
C GLN A 432 12.52 -44.38 29.23
N GLY A 433 12.28 -44.73 30.50
CA GLY A 433 12.29 -46.12 30.97
C GLY A 433 11.21 -46.98 30.31
N PHE A 434 10.02 -46.41 30.08
CA PHE A 434 8.93 -47.09 29.38
C PHE A 434 9.28 -47.44 27.94
N VAL A 435 9.74 -46.46 27.14
CA VAL A 435 10.10 -46.69 25.73
C VAL A 435 11.28 -47.67 25.63
N ALA A 436 12.29 -47.53 26.49
CA ALA A 436 13.44 -48.45 26.52
C ALA A 436 13.01 -49.89 26.86
N GLY A 437 12.08 -50.08 27.80
CA GLY A 437 11.57 -51.41 28.14
C GLY A 437 10.81 -52.08 26.99
N VAL A 438 10.06 -51.30 26.20
CA VAL A 438 9.39 -51.82 24.99
C VAL A 438 10.41 -52.18 23.92
N ALA A 439 11.43 -51.35 23.71
CA ALA A 439 12.53 -51.62 22.78
C ALA A 439 13.25 -52.94 23.14
N GLU A 440 13.60 -53.12 24.42
CA GLU A 440 14.28 -54.32 24.90
C GLU A 440 13.40 -55.57 24.76
N THR A 441 12.10 -55.47 25.07
CA THR A 441 11.17 -56.61 24.98
C THR A 441 10.89 -57.02 23.54
N SER A 442 10.78 -56.05 22.63
CA SER A 442 10.55 -56.30 21.20
C SER A 442 11.83 -56.71 20.46
N GLY A 443 13.00 -56.33 20.97
CA GLY A 443 14.28 -56.48 20.26
C GLY A 443 14.45 -55.50 19.09
N GLU A 444 13.57 -54.50 19.00
CA GLU A 444 13.47 -53.55 17.90
C GLU A 444 13.97 -52.16 18.30
N PHE A 445 14.25 -51.32 17.29
CA PHE A 445 14.71 -49.96 17.51
C PHE A 445 13.55 -49.02 17.90
N LEU A 446 13.65 -48.36 19.06
CA LEU A 446 12.75 -47.30 19.52
C LEU A 446 13.53 -46.27 20.35
N GLU A 447 13.47 -45.00 19.97
CA GLU A 447 14.09 -43.90 20.71
C GLU A 447 13.17 -42.67 20.77
N ILE A 448 13.19 -41.96 21.90
CA ILE A 448 12.55 -40.64 22.01
C ILE A 448 13.41 -39.63 21.26
N VAL A 449 12.83 -38.99 20.26
CA VAL A 449 13.55 -38.09 19.34
C VAL A 449 13.15 -36.62 19.53
N ASN A 450 11.95 -36.36 20.06
CA ASN A 450 11.55 -35.01 20.45
C ASN A 450 10.74 -35.02 21.75
N LEU A 451 11.21 -34.25 22.73
CA LEU A 451 10.51 -33.95 23.96
C LEU A 451 9.76 -32.62 23.76
N ASN A 452 8.50 -32.66 23.32
CA ASN A 452 7.79 -31.46 22.83
C ASN A 452 6.94 -30.76 23.90
N LEU A 453 6.13 -31.51 24.64
CA LEU A 453 5.21 -30.97 25.65
C LEU A 453 5.10 -31.92 26.83
N ARG A 454 5.39 -31.38 28.03
CA ARG A 454 5.38 -32.10 29.30
C ARG A 454 4.04 -32.81 29.51
N GLY A 455 4.07 -34.10 29.84
CA GLY A 455 2.91 -34.96 30.07
C GLY A 455 2.04 -35.27 28.85
N SER A 456 2.26 -34.62 27.70
CA SER A 456 1.26 -34.59 26.63
C SER A 456 1.79 -35.01 25.27
N GLN A 457 3.02 -34.65 24.90
CA GLN A 457 3.53 -34.94 23.55
C GLN A 457 5.02 -35.28 23.54
N TYR A 458 5.33 -36.53 23.21
CA TYR A 458 6.67 -37.04 22.96
C TYR A 458 6.70 -37.71 21.59
N ALA A 459 7.71 -37.41 20.76
CA ALA A 459 7.89 -38.07 19.47
C ALA A 459 8.90 -39.22 19.61
N ILE A 460 8.53 -40.39 19.10
CA ILE A 460 9.30 -41.62 19.12
C ILE A 460 9.62 -42.01 17.68
N ALA A 461 10.89 -42.19 17.35
CA ALA A 461 11.30 -42.83 16.12
C ALA A 461 11.58 -44.31 16.38
N GLY A 462 11.23 -45.17 15.42
CA GLY A 462 11.48 -46.59 15.57
C GLY A 462 11.40 -47.35 14.25
N SER A 463 11.81 -48.62 14.29
CA SER A 463 11.46 -49.55 13.20
C SER A 463 9.94 -49.71 13.12
N VAL A 464 9.41 -50.09 11.96
CA VAL A 464 7.97 -50.32 11.80
C VAL A 464 7.48 -51.34 12.84
N ALA A 465 8.22 -52.45 13.02
CA ALA A 465 7.89 -53.48 13.99
C ALA A 465 7.97 -52.97 15.45
N GLY A 466 8.97 -52.14 15.78
CA GLY A 466 9.08 -51.53 17.11
C GLY A 466 7.92 -50.59 17.40
N LEU A 467 7.51 -49.78 16.43
CA LEU A 467 6.39 -48.86 16.56
C LEU A 467 5.03 -49.56 16.67
N ASP A 468 4.84 -50.69 15.98
CA ASP A 468 3.67 -51.55 16.15
C ASP A 468 3.63 -52.16 17.56
N ALA A 469 4.77 -52.64 18.08
CA ALA A 469 4.86 -53.14 19.45
C ALA A 469 4.56 -52.05 20.49
N LEU A 470 5.04 -50.82 20.25
CA LEU A 470 4.75 -49.67 21.09
C LEU A 470 3.27 -49.30 21.07
N GLU A 471 2.60 -49.31 19.92
CA GLU A 471 1.16 -49.03 19.80
C GLU A 471 0.35 -50.07 20.60
N VAL A 472 0.69 -51.35 20.49
CA VAL A 472 0.03 -52.44 21.24
C VAL A 472 0.17 -52.25 22.75
N GLU A 473 1.37 -51.95 23.24
CA GLU A 473 1.60 -51.73 24.67
C GLU A 473 0.92 -50.46 25.18
N ILE A 474 0.91 -49.38 24.39
CA ILE A 474 0.17 -48.15 24.71
C ILE A 474 -1.33 -48.42 24.78
N ASP A 475 -1.88 -49.20 23.86
CA ASP A 475 -3.31 -49.52 23.85
C ASP A 475 -3.71 -50.40 25.03
N ARG A 476 -2.84 -51.34 25.45
CA ARG A 476 -3.02 -52.11 26.69
C ARG A 476 -3.06 -51.19 27.92
N ARG A 477 -2.05 -50.34 28.09
CA ARG A 477 -1.98 -49.42 29.24
C ARG A 477 -3.10 -48.38 29.23
N ARG A 478 -3.47 -47.86 28.06
CA ARG A 478 -4.62 -46.96 27.88
C ARG A 478 -5.90 -47.61 28.39
N ALA A 479 -6.14 -48.88 28.04
CA ALA A 479 -7.31 -49.62 28.48
C ALA A 479 -7.32 -49.86 30.01
N GLU A 480 -6.16 -50.13 30.60
CA GLU A 480 -5.99 -50.32 32.05
C GLU A 480 -6.15 -49.01 32.84
N PHE A 481 -5.61 -47.91 32.31
CA PHE A 481 -5.66 -46.59 32.94
C PHE A 481 -6.99 -45.85 32.70
N GLY A 482 -7.70 -46.18 31.62
CA GLY A 482 -8.95 -45.51 31.22
C GLY A 482 -8.76 -44.19 30.47
N GLY A 483 -7.62 -44.02 29.76
CA GLY A 483 -7.29 -42.79 29.04
C GLY A 483 -7.82 -42.70 27.60
N LYS A 484 -7.65 -41.53 26.97
CA LYS A 484 -7.97 -41.32 25.55
C LYS A 484 -6.89 -41.91 24.64
N ARG A 485 -7.11 -41.89 23.31
CA ARG A 485 -6.10 -42.29 22.32
C ARG A 485 -4.76 -41.59 22.59
N ALA A 486 -3.72 -42.40 22.80
CA ALA A 486 -2.42 -41.95 23.28
C ALA A 486 -1.27 -42.21 22.30
N TYR A 487 -1.56 -42.81 21.13
CA TYR A 487 -0.62 -43.07 20.04
C TYR A 487 -1.16 -42.50 18.73
N ILE A 488 -0.31 -41.75 18.03
CA ILE A 488 -0.60 -41.16 16.71
C ILE A 488 0.62 -41.37 15.83
N GLN A 489 0.49 -42.16 14.78
CA GLN A 489 1.54 -42.29 13.76
C GLN A 489 1.69 -40.99 12.97
N VAL A 490 2.92 -40.54 12.74
CA VAL A 490 3.22 -39.33 11.99
C VAL A 490 3.36 -39.67 10.50
N PRO A 491 2.48 -39.16 9.62
CA PRO A 491 2.51 -39.48 8.19
C PRO A 491 3.71 -38.83 7.49
N GLY A 492 4.19 -39.47 6.42
CA GLY A 492 5.19 -38.91 5.51
C GLY A 492 6.64 -38.89 6.02
N ILE A 493 6.89 -39.28 7.28
CA ILE A 493 8.24 -39.36 7.85
C ILE A 493 8.72 -40.81 7.82
N ASP A 494 9.88 -41.01 7.20
CA ASP A 494 10.49 -42.31 6.96
C ASP A 494 11.99 -42.33 7.28
N VAL A 495 12.45 -41.34 8.06
CA VAL A 495 13.83 -41.23 8.55
C VAL A 495 13.75 -41.12 10.08
N PRO A 496 14.56 -41.88 10.84
CA PRO A 496 14.59 -41.79 12.30
C PRO A 496 15.45 -40.59 12.73
N PHE A 497 14.93 -39.37 12.52
CA PHE A 497 15.61 -38.12 12.86
C PHE A 497 16.03 -38.06 14.34
N HIS A 498 17.11 -37.34 14.66
CA HIS A 498 17.53 -37.07 16.05
C HIS A 498 17.83 -38.32 16.88
N SER A 499 18.19 -39.42 16.21
CA SER A 499 18.41 -40.70 16.85
C SER A 499 19.83 -41.22 16.63
N THR A 500 20.20 -42.24 17.40
CA THR A 500 21.54 -42.84 17.32
C THR A 500 21.86 -43.43 15.94
N VAL A 501 20.85 -43.77 15.14
CA VAL A 501 21.00 -44.30 13.76
C VAL A 501 21.73 -43.30 12.85
N LEU A 502 21.59 -41.99 13.09
CA LEU A 502 22.18 -40.95 12.25
C LEU A 502 23.60 -40.54 12.67
N ARG A 503 24.17 -41.11 13.74
CA ARG A 503 25.51 -40.73 14.24
C ARG A 503 26.62 -40.88 13.19
N GLY A 504 26.48 -41.84 12.28
CA GLY A 504 27.43 -42.06 11.19
C GLY A 504 27.60 -40.86 10.25
N GLY A 505 26.61 -39.98 10.14
CA GLY A 505 26.66 -38.79 9.28
C GLY A 505 27.18 -37.52 9.94
N VAL A 506 27.41 -37.52 11.26
CA VAL A 506 27.78 -36.31 12.01
C VAL A 506 29.14 -35.76 11.57
N ALA A 507 30.11 -36.64 11.29
CA ALA A 507 31.44 -36.22 10.85
C ALA A 507 31.42 -35.51 9.49
N ASP A 508 30.70 -36.07 8.51
CA ASP A 508 30.58 -35.47 7.18
C ASP A 508 29.82 -34.13 7.24
N PHE A 509 28.76 -34.08 8.05
CA PHE A 509 28.00 -32.84 8.23
C PHE A 509 28.77 -31.76 9.00
N ARG A 510 29.64 -32.14 9.95
CA ARG A 510 30.58 -31.22 10.62
C ARG A 510 31.51 -30.55 9.61
N VAL A 511 32.08 -31.31 8.67
CA VAL A 511 32.95 -30.74 7.62
C VAL A 511 32.18 -29.71 6.78
N CYS A 512 30.93 -30.04 6.41
CA CYS A 512 30.06 -29.09 5.70
C CYS A 512 29.84 -27.78 6.50
N LEU A 513 29.66 -27.88 7.82
CA LEU A 513 29.54 -26.70 8.69
C LEU A 513 30.85 -25.92 8.80
N GLN A 514 31.99 -26.60 8.87
CA GLN A 514 33.32 -25.97 8.90
C GLN A 514 33.61 -25.18 7.62
N ASP A 515 33.15 -25.66 6.47
CA ASP A 515 33.36 -24.99 5.18
C ASP A 515 32.41 -23.79 4.98
N LEU A 516 31.17 -23.89 5.47
CA LEU A 516 30.11 -22.90 5.18
C LEU A 516 29.92 -21.84 6.26
N LEU A 517 30.24 -22.12 7.54
CA LEU A 517 30.18 -21.11 8.59
C LEU A 517 31.36 -20.13 8.48
N PRO A 518 31.17 -18.82 8.71
CA PRO A 518 32.25 -17.83 8.74
C PRO A 518 33.34 -18.15 9.77
N HIS A 519 34.61 -17.90 9.42
CA HIS A 519 35.73 -18.13 10.34
C HIS A 519 35.67 -17.27 11.60
N ASP A 520 35.16 -16.05 11.46
CA ASP A 520 35.05 -15.09 12.54
C ASP A 520 33.57 -14.90 12.90
N ILE A 521 33.19 -15.37 14.09
CA ILE A 521 31.82 -15.26 14.63
C ILE A 521 31.93 -14.46 15.91
N ASP A 522 31.23 -13.33 15.95
CA ASP A 522 31.10 -12.53 17.16
C ASP A 522 30.39 -13.36 18.25
N PRO A 523 31.02 -13.60 19.41
CA PRO A 523 30.36 -14.30 20.51
C PRO A 523 29.16 -13.56 21.10
N ASP A 524 29.13 -12.22 21.05
CA ASP A 524 28.16 -11.40 21.78
C ASP A 524 26.74 -11.54 21.21
N ILE A 525 26.61 -11.84 19.92
CA ILE A 525 25.31 -12.14 19.28
C ILE A 525 24.70 -13.48 19.73
N LEU A 526 25.48 -14.37 20.37
CA LEU A 526 25.04 -15.71 20.81
C LEU A 526 24.97 -15.85 22.33
N ILE A 527 25.97 -15.32 23.05
CA ILE A 527 26.13 -15.51 24.50
C ILE A 527 24.87 -15.02 25.23
N GLY A 528 24.29 -15.89 26.05
CA GLY A 528 23.08 -15.57 26.81
C GLY A 528 21.79 -15.47 25.98
N ARG A 529 21.86 -15.56 24.65
CA ARG A 529 20.73 -15.35 23.73
C ARG A 529 20.27 -16.62 23.02
N TYR A 530 21.22 -17.41 22.53
CA TYR A 530 20.97 -18.63 21.77
C TYR A 530 20.72 -19.82 22.69
N ILE A 531 19.63 -20.55 22.46
CA ILE A 531 19.30 -21.78 23.19
C ILE A 531 19.36 -22.98 22.22
N PRO A 532 20.42 -23.81 22.31
CA PRO A 532 20.56 -24.99 21.47
C PRO A 532 19.55 -26.09 21.80
N ASN A 533 19.22 -26.93 20.81
CA ASN A 533 18.35 -28.09 21.04
C ASN A 533 19.02 -29.20 21.87
N LEU A 534 20.34 -29.37 21.70
CA LEU A 534 21.13 -30.42 22.39
C LEU A 534 21.28 -30.13 23.89
N VAL A 535 21.56 -28.87 24.23
CA VAL A 535 21.73 -28.39 25.61
C VAL A 535 20.75 -27.24 25.85
N PRO A 536 19.68 -27.45 26.63
CA PRO A 536 18.63 -26.45 26.84
C PRO A 536 19.06 -25.40 27.89
N LYS A 537 20.18 -24.72 27.62
CA LYS A 537 20.72 -23.60 28.40
C LYS A 537 21.18 -22.50 27.44
N PRO A 538 21.25 -21.24 27.89
CA PRO A 538 21.80 -20.17 27.05
C PRO A 538 23.25 -20.47 26.69
N PHE A 539 23.60 -20.23 25.43
CA PHE A 539 24.94 -20.42 24.90
C PHE A 539 25.96 -19.64 25.75
N SER A 540 27.08 -20.30 26.07
CA SER A 540 28.10 -19.78 26.96
C SER A 540 29.47 -20.33 26.57
N LEU A 541 30.50 -19.50 26.72
CA LEU A 541 31.89 -19.90 26.51
C LEU A 541 32.54 -20.42 27.80
N ARG A 542 31.77 -20.63 28.87
CA ARG A 542 32.28 -21.13 30.15
C ARG A 542 32.55 -22.64 30.11
N ARG A 543 33.52 -23.09 30.91
CA ARG A 543 33.98 -24.49 30.95
C ARG A 543 32.86 -25.48 31.29
N ASP A 544 31.96 -25.10 32.19
CA ASP A 544 30.81 -25.91 32.61
C ASP A 544 29.86 -26.21 31.43
N PHE A 545 29.59 -25.23 30.58
CA PHE A 545 28.76 -25.41 29.38
C PHE A 545 29.42 -26.35 28.36
N VAL A 546 30.74 -26.20 28.12
CA VAL A 546 31.49 -27.09 27.21
C VAL A 546 31.52 -28.52 27.73
N GLN A 547 31.74 -28.69 29.04
CA GLN A 547 31.74 -30.00 29.68
C GLN A 547 30.39 -30.70 29.54
N GLU A 548 29.29 -29.98 29.74
CA GLU A 548 27.93 -30.52 29.61
C GLU A 548 27.64 -31.04 28.20
N ILE A 549 28.11 -30.36 27.15
CA ILE A 549 28.01 -30.85 25.77
C ILE A 549 28.83 -32.14 25.60
N ALA A 550 30.08 -32.14 26.08
CA ALA A 550 30.99 -33.28 25.96
C ALA A 550 30.52 -34.53 26.73
N ASP A 551 29.75 -34.35 27.81
CA ASP A 551 29.16 -35.44 28.58
C ASP A 551 27.97 -36.10 27.85
N LEU A 552 27.28 -35.34 26.97
CA LEU A 552 26.14 -35.82 26.19
C LEU A 552 26.57 -36.51 24.89
N VAL A 553 27.62 -36.01 24.23
CA VAL A 553 28.06 -36.49 22.92
C VAL A 553 29.58 -36.71 22.85
N PRO A 554 30.05 -37.78 22.19
CA PRO A 554 31.47 -38.08 22.08
C PRO A 554 32.15 -37.20 21.02
N SER A 555 32.34 -35.92 21.33
CA SER A 555 32.99 -34.94 20.45
C SER A 555 34.50 -34.84 20.71
N GLU A 556 35.33 -35.28 19.75
CA GLU A 556 36.79 -35.13 19.82
C GLU A 556 37.23 -33.66 19.90
N PRO A 557 36.70 -32.71 19.08
CA PRO A 557 37.08 -31.30 19.19
C PRO A 557 36.80 -30.67 20.56
N LEU A 558 35.68 -31.02 21.21
CA LEU A 558 35.39 -30.49 22.55
C LEU A 558 36.31 -31.07 23.62
N GLN A 559 36.75 -32.32 23.47
CA GLN A 559 37.74 -32.92 24.38
C GLN A 559 39.10 -32.21 24.28
N GLU A 560 39.52 -31.81 23.07
CA GLU A 560 40.73 -30.99 22.87
C GLU A 560 40.60 -29.61 23.55
N VAL A 561 39.44 -28.96 23.39
CA VAL A 561 39.15 -27.69 24.07
C VAL A 561 39.18 -27.84 25.58
N LEU A 562 38.60 -28.89 26.16
CA LEU A 562 38.57 -29.10 27.61
C LEU A 562 39.94 -29.42 28.20
N ALA A 563 40.82 -30.04 27.41
CA ALA A 563 42.20 -30.34 27.80
C ALA A 563 43.06 -29.06 27.94
N ASP A 564 42.82 -28.04 27.11
CA ASP A 564 43.54 -26.75 27.12
C ASP A 564 42.58 -25.55 27.18
N PHE A 565 41.62 -25.61 28.10
CA PHE A 565 40.52 -24.64 28.15
C PHE A 565 40.99 -23.20 28.36
N GLU A 566 41.99 -22.96 29.22
CA GLU A 566 42.47 -21.61 29.53
C GLU A 566 43.03 -20.89 28.28
N SER A 567 43.68 -21.63 27.38
CA SER A 567 44.16 -21.12 26.10
C SER A 567 43.00 -20.76 25.17
N TYR A 568 42.02 -21.64 25.02
CA TYR A 568 40.84 -21.39 24.18
C TYR A 568 39.95 -20.27 24.73
N ALA A 569 39.85 -20.12 26.05
CA ALA A 569 39.07 -19.06 26.69
C ALA A 569 39.57 -17.65 26.34
N THR A 570 40.85 -17.50 25.98
CA THR A 570 41.41 -16.23 25.47
C THR A 570 41.11 -15.99 23.97
N ARG A 571 40.75 -17.04 23.23
CA ARG A 571 40.45 -17.02 21.79
C ARG A 571 38.94 -17.17 21.57
N THR A 572 38.18 -16.21 22.09
CA THR A 572 36.71 -16.28 22.20
C THR A 572 36.00 -16.57 20.88
N HIS A 573 36.44 -15.96 19.77
CA HIS A 573 35.85 -16.18 18.44
C HIS A 573 36.05 -17.63 17.94
N GLU A 574 37.26 -18.18 18.13
CA GLU A 574 37.59 -19.55 17.75
C GLU A 574 36.83 -20.57 18.61
N LEU A 575 36.78 -20.33 19.93
CA LEU A 575 36.03 -21.16 20.86
C LEU A 575 34.53 -21.13 20.56
N SER A 576 33.95 -19.95 20.32
CA SER A 576 32.55 -19.80 19.88
C SER A 576 32.26 -20.63 18.64
N ARG A 577 33.13 -20.53 17.63
CA ARG A 577 32.98 -21.25 16.38
C ARG A 577 33.00 -22.77 16.59
N ILE A 578 33.96 -23.29 17.36
CA ILE A 578 34.07 -24.73 17.65
C ILE A 578 32.81 -25.23 18.36
N ILE A 579 32.39 -24.55 19.43
CA ILE A 579 31.21 -24.96 20.21
C ILE A 579 29.95 -24.92 19.33
N LEU A 580 29.75 -23.87 18.53
CA LEU A 580 28.60 -23.75 17.66
C LEU A 580 28.55 -24.87 16.61
N ILE A 581 29.67 -25.17 15.96
CA ILE A 581 29.77 -26.27 14.99
C ILE A 581 29.39 -27.60 15.66
N GLU A 582 29.93 -27.88 16.84
CA GLU A 582 29.66 -29.16 17.52
C GLU A 582 28.19 -29.26 17.98
N LEU A 583 27.61 -28.18 18.50
CA LEU A 583 26.18 -28.15 18.85
C LEU A 583 25.30 -28.47 17.63
N LEU A 584 25.54 -27.80 16.49
CA LEU A 584 24.75 -27.99 15.27
C LEU A 584 24.99 -29.35 14.62
N ALA A 585 26.25 -29.81 14.57
CA ALA A 585 26.61 -31.10 14.00
C ALA A 585 25.98 -32.25 14.78
N TRP A 586 26.03 -32.21 16.11
CA TRP A 586 25.47 -33.26 16.95
C TRP A 586 23.95 -33.19 17.09
N GLN A 587 23.33 -32.02 16.93
CA GLN A 587 21.88 -31.90 16.88
C GLN A 587 21.25 -32.79 15.79
N PHE A 588 21.98 -33.04 14.70
CA PHE A 588 21.59 -33.96 13.64
C PHE A 588 21.19 -35.36 14.14
N ALA A 589 21.88 -35.86 15.17
CA ALA A 589 21.77 -37.23 15.68
C ALA A 589 21.42 -37.31 17.17
N SER A 590 20.92 -36.22 17.75
CA SER A 590 20.56 -36.14 19.17
C SER A 590 19.13 -35.62 19.35
N PRO A 591 18.39 -36.10 20.37
CA PRO A 591 17.02 -35.67 20.63
C PRO A 591 16.86 -34.17 20.86
N VAL A 592 15.72 -33.61 20.45
CA VAL A 592 15.36 -32.21 20.72
C VAL A 592 14.69 -32.09 22.08
N ARG A 593 15.29 -31.31 22.99
CA ARG A 593 14.85 -31.13 24.40
C ARG A 593 13.94 -29.90 24.60
N TRP A 594 12.85 -29.81 23.82
CA TRP A 594 11.99 -28.62 23.76
C TRP A 594 11.17 -28.35 25.04
N ILE A 595 10.86 -29.38 25.83
CA ILE A 595 10.23 -29.20 27.16
C ILE A 595 11.13 -28.33 28.05
N GLU A 596 12.41 -28.66 28.09
CA GLU A 596 13.38 -27.99 28.95
C GLU A 596 13.70 -26.58 28.44
N THR A 597 13.74 -26.39 27.13
CA THR A 597 13.82 -25.05 26.51
C THR A 597 12.65 -24.17 26.95
N GLN A 598 11.41 -24.67 26.92
CA GLN A 598 10.24 -23.91 27.38
C GLN A 598 10.27 -23.65 28.89
N ASP A 599 10.71 -24.63 29.68
CA ASP A 599 10.86 -24.49 31.13
C ASP A 599 11.86 -23.38 31.48
N LEU A 600 12.99 -23.32 30.77
CA LEU A 600 13.97 -22.25 30.89
C LEU A 600 13.40 -20.90 30.47
N LEU A 601 12.70 -20.82 29.35
CA LEU A 601 12.15 -19.57 28.81
C LEU A 601 11.10 -18.95 29.74
N PHE A 602 10.15 -19.75 30.23
CA PHE A 602 9.00 -19.27 30.99
C PHE A 602 9.24 -19.28 32.52
N GLY A 603 10.32 -19.90 33.00
CA GLY A 603 10.67 -19.88 34.42
C GLY A 603 11.00 -18.48 34.95
N ASP A 604 10.76 -18.27 36.25
CA ASP A 604 11.10 -17.03 36.96
C ASP A 604 12.63 -16.85 37.04
N GLU A 605 13.12 -15.62 36.86
CA GLU A 605 14.56 -15.30 36.93
C GLU A 605 15.18 -15.64 38.30
N SER A 606 14.42 -15.51 39.39
CA SER A 606 14.83 -15.87 40.75
C SER A 606 14.98 -17.38 40.97
N GLU A 607 14.36 -18.19 40.12
CA GLU A 607 14.46 -19.66 40.12
C GLU A 607 15.42 -20.17 39.02
N GLY A 608 16.12 -19.28 38.31
CA GLY A 608 17.07 -19.61 37.26
C GLY A 608 16.47 -19.71 35.85
N GLY A 609 15.21 -19.30 35.66
CA GLY A 609 14.61 -19.12 34.34
C GLY A 609 15.00 -17.81 33.67
N LEU A 610 14.48 -17.57 32.46
CA LEU A 610 14.79 -16.38 31.66
C LEU A 610 13.70 -15.30 31.72
N GLY A 611 12.56 -15.53 32.37
CA GLY A 611 11.52 -14.50 32.54
C GLY A 611 11.03 -13.88 31.23
N VAL A 612 10.84 -14.70 30.19
CA VAL A 612 10.35 -14.22 28.88
C VAL A 612 8.94 -13.64 29.01
N GLU A 613 8.75 -12.45 28.48
CA GLU A 613 7.47 -11.72 28.50
C GLU A 613 6.67 -11.92 27.21
N ARG A 614 7.37 -12.16 26.09
CA ARG A 614 6.77 -12.37 24.77
C ARG A 614 7.45 -13.52 24.02
N PHE A 615 6.65 -14.44 23.50
CA PHE A 615 7.07 -15.54 22.66
C PHE A 615 6.50 -15.36 21.25
N VAL A 616 7.35 -15.17 20.25
CA VAL A 616 6.92 -14.97 18.86
C VAL A 616 7.41 -16.12 18.00
N GLU A 617 6.48 -16.90 17.43
CA GLU A 617 6.78 -17.88 16.39
C GLU A 617 6.98 -17.19 15.03
N ILE A 618 8.16 -17.38 14.43
CA ILE A 618 8.45 -17.00 13.04
C ILE A 618 8.11 -18.17 12.12
N GLY A 619 6.89 -18.16 11.58
CA GLY A 619 6.38 -19.23 10.74
C GLY A 619 4.96 -18.97 10.26
N LEU A 620 4.33 -19.99 9.67
CA LEU A 620 3.03 -19.84 9.02
C LEU A 620 1.87 -19.81 9.99
N GLY A 621 0.93 -18.88 9.78
CA GLY A 621 -0.20 -18.66 10.69
C GLY A 621 -1.26 -19.76 10.65
N ALA A 622 -1.34 -20.49 9.53
CA ALA A 622 -2.22 -21.64 9.39
C ALA A 622 -1.72 -22.89 10.16
N ALA A 623 -0.44 -22.91 10.56
CA ALA A 623 0.17 -24.02 11.30
C ALA A 623 1.15 -23.52 12.39
N PRO A 624 0.67 -22.78 13.41
CA PRO A 624 1.51 -22.16 14.44
C PRO A 624 1.92 -23.20 15.50
N THR A 625 2.84 -24.07 15.12
CA THR A 625 3.15 -25.29 15.88
C THR A 625 3.81 -25.01 17.23
N VAL A 626 4.89 -24.22 17.26
CA VAL A 626 5.65 -23.97 18.49
C VAL A 626 4.96 -22.95 19.40
N ALA A 627 4.18 -22.01 18.85
CA ALA A 627 3.29 -21.13 19.59
C ALA A 627 2.15 -21.92 20.25
N ASN A 628 1.61 -22.94 19.58
CA ASN A 628 0.63 -23.84 20.20
C ASN A 628 1.26 -24.66 21.33
N LEU A 629 2.50 -25.15 21.18
CA LEU A 629 3.22 -25.84 22.26
C LEU A 629 3.43 -24.91 23.46
N ALA A 630 3.94 -23.71 23.24
CA ALA A 630 4.12 -22.69 24.28
C ALA A 630 2.81 -22.39 25.02
N SER A 631 1.72 -22.18 24.27
CA SER A 631 0.40 -21.91 24.83
C SER A 631 -0.15 -23.05 25.70
N GLN A 632 0.17 -24.31 25.37
CA GLN A 632 -0.22 -25.45 26.19
C GLN A 632 0.68 -25.61 27.42
N THR A 633 1.97 -25.34 27.28
CA THR A 633 2.92 -25.35 28.40
C THR A 633 2.55 -24.33 29.48
N LEU A 634 2.17 -23.11 29.08
CA LEU A 634 1.73 -22.05 30.00
C LEU A 634 0.41 -22.36 30.72
N LYS A 635 -0.42 -23.27 30.17
CA LYS A 635 -1.67 -23.73 30.81
C LYS A 635 -1.45 -24.80 31.88
N LEU A 636 -0.24 -25.35 32.01
CA LEU A 636 0.06 -26.34 33.03
C LEU A 636 -0.03 -25.70 34.43
N PRO A 637 -0.88 -26.22 35.33
CA PRO A 637 -1.17 -25.57 36.60
C PRO A 637 0.05 -25.55 37.55
N GLY A 638 0.20 -24.44 38.27
CA GLY A 638 1.16 -24.30 39.38
C GLY A 638 2.62 -24.20 38.96
N ARG A 639 2.90 -23.84 37.70
CA ARG A 639 4.25 -23.91 37.13
C ARG A 639 4.87 -22.57 36.72
N PHE A 640 4.06 -21.66 36.18
CA PHE A 640 4.51 -20.33 35.76
C PHE A 640 3.58 -19.30 36.38
N GLY A 641 4.16 -18.22 36.94
CA GLY A 641 3.45 -17.22 37.72
C GLY A 641 3.21 -15.88 37.01
N TYR A 642 3.79 -15.67 35.82
CA TYR A 642 3.76 -14.39 35.10
C TYR A 642 3.06 -14.50 33.75
N PRO A 643 2.38 -13.43 33.30
CA PRO A 643 1.75 -13.39 31.99
C PRO A 643 2.81 -13.40 30.88
N VAL A 644 2.66 -14.30 29.90
CA VAL A 644 3.50 -14.36 28.70
C VAL A 644 2.62 -14.23 27.46
N GLU A 645 2.95 -13.28 26.59
CA GLU A 645 2.23 -13.05 25.34
C GLU A 645 2.77 -13.99 24.25
N VAL A 646 1.95 -14.95 23.80
CA VAL A 646 2.32 -15.93 22.77
C VAL A 646 1.71 -15.56 21.42
N LEU A 647 2.55 -15.25 20.44
CA LEU A 647 2.16 -14.77 19.11
C LEU A 647 2.77 -15.64 18.02
N ASN A 648 2.12 -15.67 16.85
CA ASN A 648 2.70 -16.10 15.59
C ASN A 648 2.73 -14.91 14.62
N VAL A 649 3.83 -14.76 13.88
CA VAL A 649 4.09 -13.59 13.02
C VAL A 649 3.02 -13.37 11.92
N GLU A 650 2.37 -14.44 11.43
CA GLU A 650 1.29 -14.31 10.44
C GLU A 650 -0.10 -14.26 11.10
N ARG A 651 -0.39 -15.14 12.06
CA ARG A 651 -1.72 -15.22 12.71
C ARG A 651 -2.04 -13.96 13.51
N GLU A 652 -1.05 -13.42 14.22
CA GLU A 652 -1.15 -12.19 15.00
C GLU A 652 -0.39 -11.02 14.35
N ALA A 653 -0.29 -11.00 13.00
CA ALA A 653 0.46 -9.98 12.27
C ALA A 653 0.12 -8.54 12.70
N ALA A 654 -1.16 -8.23 12.86
CA ALA A 654 -1.58 -6.88 13.26
C ALA A 654 -0.93 -6.43 14.59
N ILE A 655 -0.80 -7.34 15.56
CA ILE A 655 -0.19 -7.07 16.87
C ILE A 655 1.33 -6.99 16.73
N VAL A 656 1.95 -7.95 16.03
CA VAL A 656 3.41 -8.02 15.87
C VAL A 656 3.97 -6.81 15.11
N TYR A 657 3.24 -6.33 14.10
CA TYR A 657 3.61 -5.15 13.30
C TYR A 657 3.06 -3.83 13.86
N GLY A 658 2.33 -3.86 14.99
CA GLY A 658 1.76 -2.64 15.61
C GLY A 658 0.70 -1.92 14.76
N THR A 659 0.02 -2.63 13.86
CA THR A 659 -1.00 -2.08 12.94
C THR A 659 -2.44 -2.35 13.37
N ASP A 660 -2.59 -3.11 14.45
CA ASP A 660 -3.79 -3.34 15.22
C ASP A 660 -4.45 -2.04 15.72
N VAL A 661 -5.77 -1.98 15.59
CA VAL A 661 -6.63 -0.87 16.04
C VAL A 661 -7.59 -1.34 17.12
N ASP A 662 -8.28 -0.40 17.77
CA ASP A 662 -9.35 -0.74 18.71
C ASP A 662 -10.44 -1.55 18.00
N PRO A 663 -10.89 -2.69 18.56
CA PRO A 663 -12.06 -3.39 18.06
C PRO A 663 -13.25 -2.42 18.02
N ALA A 664 -14.13 -2.57 17.03
CA ALA A 664 -15.41 -1.89 17.06
C ALA A 664 -16.12 -2.28 18.37
N VAL A 665 -16.62 -1.29 19.11
CA VAL A 665 -17.39 -1.54 20.33
C VAL A 665 -18.68 -2.24 19.90
N ASP A 666 -18.83 -3.52 20.23
CA ASP A 666 -20.13 -4.19 20.14
C ASP A 666 -21.02 -3.57 21.23
N ASP A 667 -22.11 -2.92 20.84
CA ASP A 667 -23.05 -2.14 21.69
C ASP A 667 -23.84 -2.96 22.74
N ASP A 668 -23.31 -4.08 23.25
CA ASP A 668 -24.08 -5.03 24.09
C ASP A 668 -23.73 -5.05 25.59
N ASP A 669 -22.76 -4.26 26.09
CA ASP A 669 -22.44 -4.24 27.52
C ASP A 669 -22.30 -2.82 28.10
N GLU A 670 -23.44 -2.14 28.35
CA GLU A 670 -23.49 -1.03 29.32
C GLU A 670 -24.01 -1.51 30.68
N ILE A 671 -23.12 -1.43 31.68
CA ILE A 671 -23.37 -1.70 33.10
C ILE A 671 -24.14 -0.51 33.71
N GLU A 672 -25.37 -0.75 34.16
CA GLU A 672 -26.22 0.21 34.88
C GLU A 672 -25.63 0.67 36.23
N ALA A 673 -25.74 1.97 36.52
CA ALA A 673 -25.62 2.55 37.87
C ALA A 673 -26.81 3.49 38.18
N PRO A 674 -27.20 3.67 39.45
CA PRO A 674 -28.58 3.42 39.89
C PRO A 674 -29.51 4.65 39.94
N ALA A 675 -30.78 4.41 39.63
CA ALA A 675 -31.88 5.36 39.72
C ALA A 675 -32.46 5.48 41.14
N ALA A 676 -32.82 6.72 41.54
CA ALA A 676 -33.68 6.99 42.69
C ALA A 676 -35.16 6.93 42.29
N GLN A 677 -35.90 6.14 43.07
CA GLN A 677 -37.24 5.57 42.87
C GLN A 677 -38.44 6.53 42.75
N ALA A 678 -39.43 6.10 41.97
CA ALA A 678 -40.79 5.88 42.47
C ALA A 678 -41.45 4.68 41.74
N ALA A 679 -42.14 3.83 42.51
CA ALA A 679 -42.67 2.51 42.14
C ALA A 679 -44.19 2.57 41.74
N PRO A 680 -44.93 1.43 41.62
CA PRO A 680 -45.05 0.58 40.43
C PRO A 680 -46.53 0.31 40.02
N VAL A 681 -46.83 -0.07 38.76
CA VAL A 681 -48.02 -0.90 38.44
C VAL A 681 -47.77 -1.79 37.22
N ALA A 682 -48.32 -3.01 37.27
CA ALA A 682 -48.13 -4.12 36.34
C ALA A 682 -48.92 -4.05 35.01
N ALA A 683 -48.32 -4.75 34.02
CA ALA A 683 -48.74 -5.24 32.70
C ALA A 683 -50.18 -5.03 32.16
N ALA A 684 -50.26 -4.45 30.94
CA ALA A 684 -51.03 -4.98 29.80
C ALA A 684 -50.76 -4.23 28.48
N ALA A 685 -50.64 -5.01 27.40
CA ALA A 685 -50.92 -4.75 25.97
C ALA A 685 -50.27 -3.54 25.25
N ALA A 686 -49.65 -3.86 24.10
CA ALA A 686 -49.09 -2.93 23.12
C ALA A 686 -50.10 -1.86 22.66
N PRO A 687 -49.74 -0.56 22.74
CA PRO A 687 -50.46 0.49 22.05
C PRO A 687 -49.84 0.76 20.66
N VAL A 688 -50.76 0.92 19.71
CA VAL A 688 -50.56 1.43 18.36
C VAL A 688 -49.83 2.78 18.41
N ALA A 689 -48.75 2.92 17.64
CA ALA A 689 -48.03 4.17 17.50
C ALA A 689 -48.95 5.24 16.87
N ALA A 690 -49.18 6.31 17.62
CA ALA A 690 -49.85 7.51 17.16
C ALA A 690 -49.01 8.22 16.09
N ALA A 691 -49.70 8.78 15.10
CA ALA A 691 -49.12 9.53 13.99
C ALA A 691 -48.23 10.68 14.48
N ALA A 692 -47.01 10.73 13.95
CA ALA A 692 -46.11 11.86 14.09
C ALA A 692 -46.72 13.14 13.49
N PRO A 693 -46.44 14.33 14.06
CA PRO A 693 -46.99 15.59 13.59
C PRO A 693 -46.52 15.91 12.16
N ALA A 694 -47.42 16.47 11.36
CA ALA A 694 -47.13 16.91 9.99
C ALA A 694 -45.97 17.91 9.97
N ALA A 695 -44.92 17.59 9.21
CA ALA A 695 -43.75 18.42 9.01
C ALA A 695 -44.11 19.73 8.26
N PRO A 696 -43.41 20.83 8.53
CA PRO A 696 -43.65 22.11 7.88
C PRO A 696 -43.33 22.04 6.37
N SER A 697 -44.15 22.73 5.58
CA SER A 697 -44.00 22.87 4.13
C SER A 697 -42.79 23.74 3.78
N GLY A 698 -41.85 23.18 3.00
CA GLY A 698 -40.78 23.93 2.31
C GLY A 698 -39.42 24.00 3.01
N GLY A 699 -38.89 22.87 3.51
CA GLY A 699 -37.53 22.79 4.03
C GLY A 699 -36.44 22.77 2.93
N PRO A 700 -35.16 23.05 3.28
CA PRO A 700 -34.04 22.97 2.34
C PRO A 700 -33.94 21.58 1.70
N ARG A 701 -33.65 21.54 0.40
CA ARG A 701 -33.49 20.28 -0.34
C ARG A 701 -32.30 19.49 0.22
N PRO A 702 -32.39 18.15 0.32
CA PRO A 702 -31.26 17.34 0.78
C PRO A 702 -30.11 17.42 -0.22
N ASP A 703 -28.89 17.25 0.28
CA ASP A 703 -27.69 17.19 -0.54
C ASP A 703 -27.75 16.01 -1.54
N ASP A 704 -26.99 16.13 -2.64
CA ASP A 704 -26.96 15.09 -3.66
C ASP A 704 -26.24 13.83 -3.17
N LEU A 705 -26.82 12.66 -3.42
CA LEU A 705 -26.28 11.37 -2.99
C LEU A 705 -25.25 10.88 -4.00
N THR A 706 -23.96 11.03 -3.72
CA THR A 706 -22.92 10.50 -4.62
C THR A 706 -23.09 8.98 -4.79
N PHE A 707 -23.17 8.50 -6.03
CA PHE A 707 -23.18 7.07 -6.35
C PHE A 707 -21.75 6.62 -6.65
N LYS A 708 -21.21 5.71 -5.85
CA LYS A 708 -19.80 5.31 -5.89
C LYS A 708 -19.62 3.85 -6.34
N ALA A 709 -18.37 3.44 -6.53
CA ALA A 709 -18.02 2.06 -6.90
C ALA A 709 -18.60 0.99 -5.96
N PRO A 710 -18.65 1.15 -4.61
CA PRO A 710 -19.30 0.18 -3.73
C PRO A 710 -20.80 0.01 -4.01
N ASP A 711 -21.49 1.10 -4.37
CA ASP A 711 -22.91 1.04 -4.72
C ASP A 711 -23.11 0.24 -6.02
N ALA A 712 -22.25 0.44 -7.01
CA ALA A 712 -22.24 -0.33 -8.25
C ALA A 712 -21.99 -1.82 -7.99
N THR A 713 -20.99 -2.15 -7.16
CA THR A 713 -20.68 -3.53 -6.76
C THR A 713 -21.88 -4.21 -6.13
N LYS A 714 -22.56 -3.54 -5.19
CA LYS A 714 -23.73 -4.10 -4.51
C LYS A 714 -24.91 -4.31 -5.48
N VAL A 715 -25.15 -3.39 -6.42
CA VAL A 715 -26.18 -3.52 -7.45
C VAL A 715 -25.87 -4.68 -8.40
N LEU A 716 -24.63 -4.80 -8.86
CA LEU A 716 -24.18 -5.85 -9.76
C LEU A 716 -24.32 -7.24 -9.12
N ILE A 717 -23.84 -7.41 -7.89
CA ILE A 717 -23.97 -8.66 -7.13
C ILE A 717 -25.46 -8.99 -6.94
N SER A 718 -26.30 -8.02 -6.59
CA SER A 718 -27.74 -8.24 -6.38
C SER A 718 -28.47 -8.66 -7.67
N LEU A 719 -28.09 -8.09 -8.83
CA LEU A 719 -28.63 -8.49 -10.13
C LEU A 719 -28.24 -9.92 -10.49
N TRP A 720 -26.96 -10.23 -10.31
CA TRP A 720 -26.35 -11.47 -10.78
C TRP A 720 -26.74 -12.68 -9.91
N THR A 721 -26.78 -12.49 -8.59
CA THR A 721 -27.14 -13.53 -7.61
C THR A 721 -28.65 -13.71 -7.43
N LYS A 722 -29.48 -12.85 -8.05
CA LYS A 722 -30.93 -12.80 -7.79
C LYS A 722 -31.24 -12.68 -6.29
N LEU A 723 -30.58 -11.73 -5.64
CA LEU A 723 -30.85 -11.31 -4.28
C LEU A 723 -31.42 -9.90 -4.26
N ARG A 724 -32.13 -9.56 -3.19
CA ARG A 724 -32.40 -8.16 -2.89
C ARG A 724 -31.21 -7.52 -2.18
N PRO A 725 -30.94 -6.21 -2.36
CA PRO A 725 -29.83 -5.53 -1.71
C PRO A 725 -29.84 -5.58 -0.16
N ASP A 726 -31.01 -5.73 0.47
CA ASP A 726 -31.16 -5.92 1.92
C ASP A 726 -30.75 -7.31 2.40
N GLN A 727 -30.71 -8.29 1.51
CA GLN A 727 -30.37 -9.69 1.83
C GLN A 727 -28.88 -10.01 1.64
N VAL A 728 -28.12 -9.07 1.09
CA VAL A 728 -26.66 -9.14 1.01
C VAL A 728 -26.10 -8.55 2.30
N GLY A 729 -25.66 -9.44 3.19
CA GLY A 729 -25.11 -9.11 4.49
C GLY A 729 -23.64 -8.66 4.40
N PRO A 730 -23.12 -7.97 5.44
CA PRO A 730 -21.75 -7.48 5.45
C PRO A 730 -20.71 -8.60 5.42
N ALA A 731 -21.02 -9.77 6.01
CA ALA A 731 -20.14 -10.94 6.05
C ALA A 731 -20.26 -11.85 4.81
N ASP A 732 -21.14 -11.54 3.84
CA ASP A 732 -21.25 -12.33 2.62
C ASP A 732 -20.00 -12.12 1.73
N THR A 733 -19.59 -13.15 1.00
CA THR A 733 -18.51 -13.10 0.00
C THR A 733 -19.05 -13.49 -1.37
N ILE A 734 -18.37 -13.10 -2.46
CA ILE A 734 -18.80 -13.50 -3.82
C ILE A 734 -18.76 -15.04 -3.95
N GLU A 735 -17.78 -15.70 -3.35
CA GLU A 735 -17.66 -17.17 -3.29
C GLU A 735 -18.90 -17.79 -2.63
N ALA A 736 -19.30 -17.29 -1.46
CA ALA A 736 -20.44 -17.79 -0.70
C ALA A 736 -21.77 -17.54 -1.42
N LEU A 737 -21.92 -16.40 -2.08
CA LEU A 737 -23.14 -16.05 -2.83
C LEU A 737 -23.28 -16.80 -4.16
N CYS A 738 -22.21 -17.40 -4.67
CA CYS A 738 -22.21 -18.21 -5.89
C CYS A 738 -22.32 -19.72 -5.64
N ASP A 739 -22.59 -20.16 -4.41
CA ASP A 739 -22.68 -21.58 -3.98
C ASP A 739 -21.45 -22.42 -4.40
N GLY A 740 -20.25 -21.82 -4.45
CA GLY A 740 -19.02 -22.52 -4.86
C GLY A 740 -18.93 -22.87 -6.35
N VAL A 741 -19.84 -22.36 -7.19
CA VAL A 741 -19.79 -22.58 -8.65
C VAL A 741 -18.74 -21.64 -9.26
N SER A 742 -17.53 -22.16 -9.46
CA SER A 742 -16.38 -21.37 -9.93
C SER A 742 -16.61 -20.61 -11.24
N SER A 743 -17.39 -21.17 -12.19
CA SER A 743 -17.72 -20.47 -13.45
C SER A 743 -18.57 -19.22 -13.22
N ARG A 744 -19.50 -19.28 -12.26
CA ARG A 744 -20.38 -18.18 -11.91
C ARG A 744 -19.64 -17.06 -11.20
N ARG A 745 -18.82 -17.44 -10.23
CA ARG A 745 -17.91 -16.53 -9.53
C ARG A 745 -16.97 -15.80 -10.49
N ASN A 746 -16.29 -16.54 -11.37
CA ASN A 746 -15.31 -15.93 -12.29
C ASN A 746 -15.99 -14.96 -13.26
N GLN A 747 -17.20 -15.26 -13.73
CA GLN A 747 -17.96 -14.33 -14.56
C GLN A 747 -18.34 -13.05 -13.79
N LEU A 748 -18.83 -13.19 -12.55
CA LEU A 748 -19.17 -12.03 -11.72
C LEU A 748 -17.94 -11.15 -11.40
N LEU A 749 -16.76 -11.75 -11.25
CA LEU A 749 -15.49 -11.00 -11.08
C LEU A 749 -15.05 -10.28 -12.36
N VAL A 750 -15.25 -10.89 -13.53
CA VAL A 750 -14.99 -10.26 -14.84
C VAL A 750 -15.96 -9.10 -15.08
N ASP A 751 -17.24 -9.31 -14.77
CA ASP A 751 -18.29 -8.29 -14.86
C ASP A 751 -17.99 -7.12 -13.91
N LEU A 752 -17.51 -7.41 -12.70
CA LEU A 752 -17.11 -6.39 -11.71
C LEU A 752 -15.88 -5.59 -12.17
N GLY A 753 -14.86 -6.25 -12.73
CA GLY A 753 -13.70 -5.58 -13.30
C GLY A 753 -14.08 -4.67 -14.48
N SER A 754 -14.93 -5.17 -15.37
CA SER A 754 -15.43 -4.41 -16.54
C SER A 754 -16.30 -3.22 -16.12
N GLU A 755 -17.18 -3.40 -15.14
CA GLU A 755 -18.04 -2.34 -14.60
C GLU A 755 -17.22 -1.20 -13.99
N LEU A 756 -16.24 -1.54 -13.17
CA LEU A 756 -15.44 -0.57 -12.43
C LEU A 756 -14.23 -0.04 -13.21
N SER A 757 -13.99 -0.53 -14.44
CA SER A 757 -12.77 -0.28 -15.22
C SER A 757 -11.49 -0.66 -14.46
N LEU A 758 -11.55 -1.78 -13.73
CA LEU A 758 -10.45 -2.35 -12.97
C LEU A 758 -9.96 -3.65 -13.63
N GLY A 759 -8.67 -3.98 -13.45
CA GLY A 759 -8.16 -5.31 -13.76
C GLY A 759 -8.69 -6.38 -12.78
N ALA A 760 -8.05 -7.55 -12.75
CA ALA A 760 -8.37 -8.56 -11.74
C ALA A 760 -8.20 -7.96 -10.33
N ILE A 761 -9.25 -8.07 -9.51
CA ILE A 761 -9.22 -7.61 -8.12
C ILE A 761 -8.82 -8.82 -7.26
N ASP A 762 -7.56 -8.88 -6.86
CA ASP A 762 -7.01 -9.99 -6.08
C ASP A 762 -7.80 -10.18 -4.77
N GLY A 763 -8.23 -11.42 -4.51
CA GLY A 763 -8.99 -11.78 -3.31
C GLY A 763 -10.46 -11.32 -3.30
N ALA A 764 -10.98 -10.69 -4.37
CA ALA A 764 -12.37 -10.21 -4.39
C ALA A 764 -13.43 -11.32 -4.25
N ALA A 765 -13.08 -12.57 -4.58
CA ALA A 765 -13.95 -13.74 -4.39
C ALA A 765 -14.25 -13.99 -2.90
N ASP A 766 -13.21 -13.88 -2.07
CA ASP A 766 -13.20 -14.32 -0.67
C ASP A 766 -13.36 -13.17 0.32
N ALA A 767 -13.24 -11.92 -0.15
CA ALA A 767 -13.47 -10.73 0.66
C ALA A 767 -14.95 -10.59 1.05
N ASP A 768 -15.20 -10.23 2.32
CA ASP A 768 -16.53 -9.84 2.78
C ASP A 768 -16.99 -8.55 2.09
N MET A 769 -18.30 -8.30 2.03
CA MET A 769 -18.87 -7.15 1.31
C MET A 769 -18.35 -5.79 1.82
N GLY A 770 -17.99 -5.68 3.10
CA GLY A 770 -17.40 -4.47 3.66
C GLY A 770 -15.98 -4.24 3.14
N SER A 771 -15.13 -5.26 3.24
CA SER A 771 -13.75 -5.26 2.74
C SER A 771 -13.68 -5.08 1.23
N LEU A 772 -14.55 -5.75 0.47
CA LEU A 772 -14.67 -5.59 -0.98
C LEU A 772 -15.09 -4.16 -1.33
N GLY A 773 -16.09 -3.61 -0.63
CA GLY A 773 -16.55 -2.23 -0.76
C GLY A 773 -15.41 -1.21 -0.56
N ALA A 774 -14.66 -1.34 0.53
CA ALA A 774 -13.52 -0.45 0.80
C ALA A 774 -12.42 -0.56 -0.27
N THR A 775 -12.17 -1.78 -0.76
CA THR A 775 -11.18 -2.05 -1.80
C THR A 775 -11.57 -1.41 -3.13
N VAL A 776 -12.82 -1.58 -3.57
CA VAL A 776 -13.29 -0.98 -4.83
C VAL A 776 -13.40 0.54 -4.75
N ASP A 777 -13.77 1.12 -3.60
CA ASP A 777 -13.80 2.58 -3.43
C ASP A 777 -12.39 3.19 -3.54
N LYS A 778 -11.37 2.47 -3.03
CA LYS A 778 -9.97 2.88 -3.12
C LYS A 778 -9.39 2.74 -4.53
N LEU A 779 -9.74 1.67 -5.24
CA LEU A 779 -9.20 1.34 -6.57
C LEU A 779 -9.91 2.10 -7.70
N ALA A 780 -11.23 2.22 -7.65
CA ALA A 780 -12.05 2.83 -8.71
C ALA A 780 -12.42 4.30 -8.40
N ARG A 781 -11.43 5.13 -8.03
CA ARG A 781 -11.64 6.55 -7.66
C ARG A 781 -12.24 7.43 -8.77
N THR A 782 -12.16 6.97 -10.02
CA THR A 782 -12.65 7.70 -11.20
C THR A 782 -13.93 7.09 -11.80
N TYR A 783 -14.57 6.17 -11.07
CA TYR A 783 -15.79 5.50 -11.51
C TYR A 783 -16.90 6.51 -11.84
N LYS A 784 -17.56 6.29 -12.98
CA LYS A 784 -18.72 7.06 -13.44
C LYS A 784 -19.94 6.13 -13.53
N PRO A 785 -20.96 6.35 -12.70
CA PRO A 785 -22.17 5.54 -12.72
C PRO A 785 -22.98 5.79 -14.01
N PHE A 786 -23.46 4.77 -14.72
CA PHE A 786 -23.13 3.34 -14.61
C PHE A 786 -22.00 2.98 -15.59
N GLY A 787 -21.17 2.01 -15.24
CA GLY A 787 -20.21 1.38 -16.15
C GLY A 787 -20.92 0.54 -17.23
N PRO A 788 -20.17 -0.11 -18.13
CA PRO A 788 -20.75 -0.79 -19.29
C PRO A 788 -21.69 -1.93 -18.91
N VAL A 789 -21.37 -2.71 -17.87
CA VAL A 789 -22.14 -3.90 -17.50
C VAL A 789 -23.48 -3.52 -16.87
N LEU A 790 -23.47 -2.61 -15.90
CA LEU A 790 -24.69 -2.13 -15.29
C LEU A 790 -25.52 -1.28 -16.26
N SER A 791 -24.89 -0.49 -17.12
CA SER A 791 -25.59 0.28 -18.15
C SER A 791 -26.42 -0.63 -19.05
N ASP A 792 -25.84 -1.72 -19.56
CA ASP A 792 -26.55 -2.65 -20.45
C ASP A 792 -27.65 -3.41 -19.70
N SER A 793 -27.31 -4.00 -18.55
CA SER A 793 -28.25 -4.81 -17.76
C SER A 793 -29.47 -4.00 -17.26
N ILE A 794 -29.22 -2.80 -16.74
CA ILE A 794 -30.28 -1.91 -16.24
C ILE A 794 -31.13 -1.38 -17.40
N ASN A 795 -30.52 -0.91 -18.50
CA ASN A 795 -31.29 -0.36 -19.61
C ASN A 795 -32.15 -1.43 -20.30
N ASP A 796 -31.63 -2.65 -20.48
CA ASP A 796 -32.40 -3.74 -21.08
C ASP A 796 -33.56 -4.20 -20.21
N HIS A 797 -33.37 -4.25 -18.89
CA HIS A 797 -34.46 -4.53 -17.96
C HIS A 797 -35.52 -3.41 -17.98
N LEU A 798 -35.10 -2.15 -17.86
CA LEU A 798 -36.02 -1.01 -17.85
C LEU A 798 -36.76 -0.83 -19.18
N ARG A 799 -36.14 -1.15 -20.33
CA ARG A 799 -36.82 -1.16 -21.64
C ARG A 799 -37.96 -2.18 -21.68
N LYS A 800 -37.76 -3.36 -21.09
CA LYS A 800 -38.81 -4.40 -20.98
C LYS A 800 -39.94 -3.96 -20.05
N VAL A 801 -39.59 -3.41 -18.88
CA VAL A 801 -40.56 -2.98 -17.87
C VAL A 801 -41.36 -1.75 -18.31
N PHE A 802 -40.73 -0.77 -18.95
CA PHE A 802 -41.41 0.46 -19.40
C PHE A 802 -42.05 0.33 -20.79
N GLY A 803 -41.72 -0.69 -21.56
CA GLY A 803 -42.26 -0.95 -22.89
C GLY A 803 -43.78 -0.77 -23.01
N PRO A 804 -44.61 -1.32 -22.10
CA PRO A 804 -46.06 -1.16 -22.14
C PRO A 804 -46.56 0.28 -21.95
N SER A 805 -45.82 1.12 -21.20
CA SER A 805 -46.14 2.54 -20.98
C SER A 805 -45.61 3.48 -22.07
N GLY A 806 -44.74 2.99 -22.95
CA GLY A 806 -44.03 3.80 -23.96
C GLY A 806 -42.94 4.73 -23.42
N LYS A 807 -42.61 4.68 -22.11
CA LYS A 807 -41.54 5.49 -21.50
C LYS A 807 -40.16 4.88 -21.76
N ARG A 808 -39.14 5.74 -21.84
CA ARG A 808 -37.72 5.33 -21.97
C ARG A 808 -37.03 5.34 -20.60
N PRO A 809 -35.96 4.55 -20.38
CA PRO A 809 -35.22 4.54 -19.11
C PRO A 809 -34.81 5.94 -18.60
N GLY A 810 -34.43 6.86 -19.51
CA GLY A 810 -34.09 8.25 -19.17
C GLY A 810 -35.22 9.06 -18.51
N TYR A 811 -36.47 8.60 -18.60
CA TYR A 811 -37.63 9.24 -17.96
C TYR A 811 -37.52 9.23 -16.42
N ILE A 812 -36.80 8.27 -15.84
CA ILE A 812 -36.53 8.23 -14.39
C ILE A 812 -35.74 9.47 -13.97
N ALA A 813 -34.65 9.76 -14.67
CA ALA A 813 -33.83 10.94 -14.41
C ALA A 813 -34.61 12.24 -14.63
N ASP A 814 -35.45 12.30 -15.67
CA ASP A 814 -36.32 13.45 -15.91
C ASP A 814 -37.28 13.69 -14.75
N ARG A 815 -37.94 12.65 -14.23
CA ARG A 815 -38.89 12.78 -13.10
C ARG A 815 -38.18 13.15 -11.80
N VAL A 816 -37.05 12.51 -11.48
CA VAL A 816 -36.26 12.81 -10.28
C VAL A 816 -35.75 14.25 -10.28
N LYS A 817 -35.28 14.75 -11.43
CA LYS A 817 -34.72 16.11 -11.53
C LYS A 817 -35.77 17.20 -11.68
N LYS A 818 -36.82 16.95 -12.47
CA LYS A 818 -37.82 18.00 -12.81
C LYS A 818 -39.03 18.02 -11.87
N VAL A 819 -39.40 16.88 -11.30
CA VAL A 819 -40.58 16.77 -10.41
C VAL A 819 -40.15 16.72 -8.94
N TRP A 820 -39.13 15.94 -8.61
CA TRP A 820 -38.61 15.87 -7.24
C TRP A 820 -37.53 16.91 -6.93
N GLU A 821 -36.97 17.57 -7.95
CA GLU A 821 -35.90 18.58 -7.82
C GLU A 821 -34.65 18.05 -7.10
N LEU A 822 -34.28 16.79 -7.35
CA LEU A 822 -33.11 16.12 -6.77
C LEU A 822 -31.95 16.01 -7.78
N GLY A 823 -30.73 15.89 -7.26
CA GLY A 823 -29.49 15.90 -8.04
C GLY A 823 -29.21 14.65 -8.89
N ASP A 824 -28.08 14.66 -9.58
CA ASP A 824 -27.66 13.57 -10.48
C ASP A 824 -27.41 12.27 -9.72
N GLY A 825 -26.83 12.36 -8.54
CA GLY A 825 -26.58 11.23 -7.66
C GLY A 825 -27.87 10.48 -7.28
N TRP A 826 -28.90 11.22 -6.91
CA TRP A 826 -30.25 10.66 -6.68
C TRP A 826 -30.81 9.95 -7.91
N ALA A 827 -30.65 10.52 -9.10
CA ALA A 827 -31.12 9.89 -10.33
C ALA A 827 -30.48 8.50 -10.56
N HIS A 828 -29.19 8.33 -10.25
CA HIS A 828 -28.51 7.04 -10.35
C HIS A 828 -29.02 6.03 -9.31
N HIS A 829 -29.13 6.42 -8.03
CA HIS A 829 -29.65 5.53 -6.98
C HIS A 829 -31.10 5.10 -7.25
N VAL A 830 -31.94 6.03 -7.71
CA VAL A 830 -33.35 5.74 -8.06
C VAL A 830 -33.44 4.85 -9.29
N THR A 831 -32.60 5.06 -10.31
CA THR A 831 -32.57 4.20 -11.50
C THR A 831 -32.20 2.75 -11.14
N ALA A 832 -31.20 2.56 -10.27
CA ALA A 832 -30.84 1.23 -9.77
C ALA A 832 -31.97 0.62 -8.91
N ALA A 833 -32.62 1.42 -8.06
CA ALA A 833 -33.74 0.97 -7.23
C ALA A 833 -34.96 0.54 -8.04
N VAL A 834 -35.34 1.29 -9.09
CA VAL A 834 -36.43 0.91 -10.00
C VAL A 834 -36.06 -0.38 -10.74
N ALA A 835 -34.83 -0.50 -11.22
CA ALA A 835 -34.38 -1.70 -11.92
C ALA A 835 -34.41 -2.94 -11.02
N LEU A 836 -33.92 -2.84 -9.78
CA LEU A 836 -33.91 -3.94 -8.83
C LEU A 836 -35.31 -4.27 -8.28
N GLY A 837 -36.13 -3.24 -8.05
CA GLY A 837 -37.44 -3.37 -7.41
C GLY A 837 -38.61 -3.72 -8.34
N THR A 838 -38.37 -3.79 -9.65
CA THR A 838 -39.34 -4.23 -10.69
C THR A 838 -38.99 -5.58 -11.30
N ARG A 839 -38.08 -6.35 -10.68
CA ARG A 839 -37.73 -7.70 -11.14
C ARG A 839 -38.80 -8.70 -10.76
N ASP A 840 -39.16 -9.55 -11.71
CA ASP A 840 -40.09 -10.66 -11.48
C ASP A 840 -39.38 -11.88 -10.86
N GLY A 841 -40.06 -12.57 -9.96
CA GLY A 841 -39.60 -13.83 -9.35
C GLY A 841 -39.28 -13.74 -7.86
N ALA A 842 -38.83 -14.86 -7.28
CA ALA A 842 -38.47 -14.97 -5.87
C ALA A 842 -36.95 -14.88 -5.67
N SER A 843 -36.53 -14.23 -4.59
CA SER A 843 -35.13 -14.15 -4.17
C SER A 843 -34.63 -15.52 -3.70
N ILE A 844 -33.35 -15.82 -3.95
CA ILE A 844 -32.74 -17.09 -3.52
C ILE A 844 -32.74 -17.27 -1.99
N ARG A 845 -32.80 -16.16 -1.23
CA ARG A 845 -32.93 -16.16 0.24
C ARG A 845 -34.37 -15.94 0.74
N GLY A 846 -35.37 -16.08 -0.15
CA GLY A 846 -36.79 -15.99 0.17
C GLY A 846 -37.40 -14.59 0.02
N GLY A 847 -38.73 -14.56 -0.22
CA GLY A 847 -39.50 -13.35 -0.56
C GLY A 847 -39.38 -12.95 -2.04
N ASP A 848 -40.21 -12.02 -2.49
CA ASP A 848 -40.19 -11.53 -3.88
C ASP A 848 -38.91 -10.71 -4.17
N LEU A 849 -38.40 -10.76 -5.41
CA LEU A 849 -37.20 -10.03 -5.87
C LEU A 849 -37.45 -8.53 -6.03
N GLY A 850 -38.68 -8.19 -6.39
CA GLY A 850 -39.19 -6.84 -6.50
C GLY A 850 -40.23 -6.55 -5.42
N GLY A 851 -40.63 -5.28 -5.34
CA GLY A 851 -41.62 -4.82 -4.37
C GLY A 851 -42.19 -3.43 -4.67
N LEU A 852 -41.74 -2.81 -5.77
CA LEU A 852 -42.19 -1.47 -6.18
C LEU A 852 -43.45 -1.50 -7.06
N SER A 853 -43.79 -2.64 -7.67
CA SER A 853 -45.01 -2.79 -8.48
C SER A 853 -45.57 -4.22 -8.44
N SER A 854 -46.89 -4.35 -8.37
CA SER A 854 -47.64 -5.61 -8.49
C SER A 854 -48.30 -5.76 -9.87
N GLY A 855 -47.52 -5.67 -10.95
CA GLY A 855 -48.01 -5.85 -12.32
C GLY A 855 -47.27 -5.02 -13.39
N ALA A 856 -47.66 -5.19 -14.65
CA ALA A 856 -47.09 -4.46 -15.78
C ALA A 856 -47.40 -2.95 -15.69
N LEU A 857 -46.41 -2.11 -15.98
CA LEU A 857 -46.56 -0.65 -15.97
C LEU A 857 -47.20 -0.20 -17.28
N ALA A 858 -48.54 -0.20 -17.30
CA ALA A 858 -49.34 0.01 -18.51
C ALA A 858 -49.46 1.48 -18.98
N ASP A 859 -49.19 2.45 -18.10
CA ASP A 859 -49.34 3.87 -18.40
C ASP A 859 -48.29 4.74 -17.67
N ALA A 860 -48.27 6.03 -18.01
CA ALA A 860 -47.33 6.98 -17.43
C ALA A 860 -47.53 7.17 -15.90
N ALA A 861 -48.76 7.05 -15.40
CA ALA A 861 -49.06 7.23 -13.98
C ALA A 861 -48.54 6.05 -13.14
N ALA A 862 -48.57 4.83 -13.68
CA ALA A 862 -47.98 3.66 -13.07
C ALA A 862 -46.45 3.76 -12.99
N VAL A 863 -45.81 4.24 -14.07
CA VAL A 863 -44.34 4.50 -14.08
C VAL A 863 -43.96 5.58 -13.07
N ASP A 864 -44.74 6.65 -13.02
CA ASP A 864 -44.58 7.75 -12.08
C ASP A 864 -44.65 7.25 -10.61
N ALA A 865 -45.65 6.43 -10.27
CA ALA A 865 -45.83 5.87 -8.93
C ALA A 865 -44.69 4.93 -8.49
N VAL A 866 -44.13 4.16 -9.43
CA VAL A 866 -42.96 3.30 -9.18
C VAL A 866 -41.70 4.14 -8.91
N ILE A 867 -41.47 5.18 -9.71
CA ILE A 867 -40.34 6.09 -9.51
C ILE A 867 -40.47 6.82 -8.16
N ASP A 868 -41.66 7.29 -7.82
CA ASP A 868 -41.91 8.00 -6.55
C ASP A 868 -41.69 7.07 -5.35
N SER A 869 -42.11 5.80 -5.46
CA SER A 869 -41.88 4.78 -4.43
C SER A 869 -40.39 4.41 -4.32
N ALA A 870 -39.65 4.40 -5.44
CA ALA A 870 -38.20 4.20 -5.45
C ALA A 870 -37.45 5.37 -4.79
N VAL A 871 -37.86 6.61 -5.01
CA VAL A 871 -37.31 7.80 -4.33
C VAL A 871 -37.50 7.69 -2.81
N ALA A 872 -38.70 7.31 -2.35
CA ALA A 872 -38.96 7.10 -0.93
C ALA A 872 -38.13 5.95 -0.34
N SER A 873 -37.97 4.84 -1.07
CA SER A 873 -37.15 3.70 -0.65
C SER A 873 -35.66 4.05 -0.53
N VAL A 874 -35.10 4.78 -1.49
CA VAL A 874 -33.71 5.26 -1.44
C VAL A 874 -33.51 6.23 -0.28
N GLY A 875 -34.44 7.16 -0.06
CA GLY A 875 -34.40 8.06 1.09
C GLY A 875 -34.40 7.32 2.42
N SER A 876 -35.29 6.35 2.60
CA SER A 876 -35.36 5.53 3.81
C SER A 876 -34.07 4.72 4.04
N ALA A 877 -33.49 4.13 2.99
CA ALA A 877 -32.27 3.33 3.11
C ALA A 877 -31.02 4.17 3.45
N ARG A 878 -31.04 5.47 3.12
CA ARG A 878 -29.94 6.41 3.38
C ARG A 878 -30.20 7.31 4.60
N GLY A 879 -31.33 7.14 5.29
CA GLY A 879 -31.73 7.99 6.42
C GLY A 879 -32.07 9.44 6.04
N VAL A 880 -32.44 9.69 4.77
CA VAL A 880 -32.74 11.03 4.24
C VAL A 880 -34.25 11.19 4.00
N SER A 881 -34.87 12.19 4.63
CA SER A 881 -36.29 12.52 4.43
C SER A 881 -36.48 13.33 3.13
N VAL A 882 -37.34 12.84 2.23
CA VAL A 882 -37.65 13.47 0.93
C VAL A 882 -39.16 13.66 0.78
N SER A 883 -39.59 14.79 0.19
CA SER A 883 -41.00 15.08 -0.08
C SER A 883 -41.20 15.79 -1.43
N LEU A 884 -42.33 15.52 -2.09
CA LEU A 884 -42.73 16.14 -3.35
C LEU A 884 -43.05 17.64 -3.14
N PRO A 885 -42.58 18.55 -4.02
CA PRO A 885 -42.99 19.95 -3.98
C PRO A 885 -44.50 20.10 -4.25
N ALA A 886 -45.21 20.85 -3.40
CA ALA A 886 -46.64 21.10 -3.55
C ALA A 886 -46.91 22.08 -4.71
N THR A 887 -47.80 21.72 -5.63
CA THR A 887 -48.26 22.60 -6.72
C THR A 887 -49.35 23.55 -6.22
N GLY A 888 -49.08 24.86 -6.25
CA GLY A 888 -50.08 25.90 -6.01
C GLY A 888 -51.10 25.96 -7.15
N GLY A 889 -52.37 25.72 -6.84
CA GLY A 889 -53.46 25.82 -7.80
C GLY A 889 -53.70 27.25 -8.29
N GLY A 890 -53.70 27.44 -9.61
CA GLY A 890 -54.09 28.69 -10.27
C GLY A 890 -54.67 28.40 -11.66
N SER A 891 -56.00 28.45 -11.76
CA SER A 891 -56.77 28.30 -13.01
C SER A 891 -56.58 29.51 -13.94
N GLY A 892 -56.23 29.27 -15.21
CA GLY A 892 -56.26 30.28 -16.27
C GLY A 892 -55.98 29.68 -17.64
N GLY A 893 -57.02 29.55 -18.47
CA GLY A 893 -56.92 28.97 -19.81
C GLY A 893 -56.17 29.84 -20.81
N THR A 894 -55.20 29.25 -21.49
CA THR A 894 -54.72 29.63 -22.82
C THR A 894 -54.51 28.34 -23.62
N VAL A 895 -54.91 28.33 -24.90
CA VAL A 895 -54.79 27.15 -25.77
C VAL A 895 -53.31 26.91 -26.03
N ASP A 896 -52.80 25.77 -25.55
CA ASP A 896 -51.39 25.38 -25.64
C ASP A 896 -51.04 24.89 -27.04
N ALA A 897 -50.06 25.55 -27.68
CA ALA A 897 -49.53 25.16 -28.98
C ALA A 897 -48.84 23.78 -28.96
N ALA A 898 -48.49 23.24 -27.78
CA ALA A 898 -47.97 21.89 -27.62
C ALA A 898 -49.04 20.80 -27.83
N ALA A 899 -50.30 21.07 -27.48
CA ALA A 899 -51.39 20.10 -27.61
C ALA A 899 -51.78 19.82 -29.08
N LEU A 900 -51.57 20.79 -29.97
CA LEU A 900 -51.71 20.60 -31.43
C LEU A 900 -50.56 19.76 -32.01
N GLY A 901 -49.36 19.81 -31.42
CA GLY A 901 -48.22 18.98 -31.80
C GLY A 901 -48.47 17.48 -31.52
N GLU A 902 -48.98 17.14 -30.34
CA GLU A 902 -49.31 15.75 -29.96
C GLU A 902 -50.42 15.16 -30.84
N PHE A 903 -51.43 15.96 -31.21
CA PHE A 903 -52.48 15.49 -32.10
C PHE A 903 -51.98 15.23 -33.53
N THR A 904 -50.98 15.99 -33.98
CA THR A 904 -50.34 15.82 -35.30
C THR A 904 -49.41 14.60 -35.32
N GLU A 905 -48.73 14.31 -34.20
CA GLU A 905 -47.89 13.12 -34.02
C GLU A 905 -48.72 11.82 -33.99
N ASN A 906 -49.91 11.84 -33.38
CA ASN A 906 -50.82 10.69 -33.37
C ASN A 906 -51.39 10.33 -34.75
N ILE A 907 -51.50 11.29 -35.67
CA ILE A 907 -52.02 11.05 -37.02
C ILE A 907 -50.89 10.76 -38.02
N THR A 908 -49.80 11.53 -37.99
CA THR A 908 -48.74 11.53 -39.03
C THR A 908 -47.34 11.17 -38.51
N GLY A 909 -47.18 10.99 -37.20
CA GLY A 909 -45.91 10.62 -36.58
C GLY A 909 -45.49 9.19 -36.91
N ARG A 910 -44.27 8.83 -36.51
CA ARG A 910 -43.62 7.55 -36.86
C ARG A 910 -44.41 6.31 -36.42
N ASN A 911 -45.32 6.47 -35.45
CA ASN A 911 -46.25 5.45 -34.94
C ASN A 911 -47.72 5.87 -35.05
N GLY A 912 -48.02 6.94 -35.80
CA GLY A 912 -49.38 7.43 -36.01
C GLY A 912 -50.21 6.51 -36.91
N VAL A 913 -51.52 6.71 -36.91
CA VAL A 913 -52.50 5.81 -37.56
C VAL A 913 -52.21 5.59 -39.06
N LEU A 914 -51.68 6.58 -39.76
CA LEU A 914 -51.28 6.46 -41.17
C LEU A 914 -50.01 5.60 -41.37
N ALA A 915 -49.02 5.71 -40.48
CA ALA A 915 -47.78 4.94 -40.54
C ALA A 915 -48.00 3.48 -40.15
N SER A 916 -48.87 3.20 -39.19
CA SER A 916 -49.25 1.83 -38.82
C SER A 916 -50.10 1.15 -39.90
N ALA A 917 -51.03 1.86 -40.52
CA ALA A 917 -51.78 1.36 -41.68
C ALA A 917 -50.85 1.09 -42.89
N ALA A 918 -49.87 1.98 -43.15
CA ALA A 918 -48.89 1.78 -44.21
C ALA A 918 -47.98 0.57 -43.95
N ARG A 919 -47.52 0.36 -42.70
CA ARG A 919 -46.74 -0.83 -42.32
C ARG A 919 -47.54 -2.13 -42.46
N LEU A 920 -48.81 -2.13 -42.03
CA LEU A 920 -49.68 -3.29 -42.15
C LEU A 920 -49.94 -3.65 -43.63
N VAL A 921 -50.09 -2.64 -44.50
CA VAL A 921 -50.25 -2.83 -45.94
C VAL A 921 -48.94 -3.31 -46.60
N LEU A 922 -47.79 -2.79 -46.20
CA LEU A 922 -46.46 -3.24 -46.68
C LEU A 922 -46.16 -4.69 -46.24
N GLU A 923 -46.57 -5.05 -45.02
CA GLU A 923 -46.46 -6.40 -44.47
C GLU A 923 -47.37 -7.39 -45.21
N GLN A 924 -48.62 -7.02 -45.49
CA GLN A 924 -49.54 -7.84 -46.28
C GLN A 924 -49.14 -7.98 -47.77
N LEU A 925 -48.42 -7.00 -48.32
CA LEU A 925 -47.85 -7.04 -49.67
C LEU A 925 -46.50 -7.76 -49.73
N GLY A 926 -45.94 -8.21 -48.59
CA GLY A 926 -44.65 -8.91 -48.53
C GLY A 926 -43.44 -8.04 -48.88
N LEU A 927 -43.54 -6.71 -48.72
CA LEU A 927 -42.49 -5.74 -49.03
C LEU A 927 -41.78 -5.20 -47.77
N ASN A 928 -41.99 -5.83 -46.61
CA ASN A 928 -41.16 -5.58 -45.43
C ASN A 928 -39.82 -6.30 -45.61
N GLU A 929 -38.79 -5.58 -46.08
CA GLU A 929 -37.41 -6.03 -45.86
C GLU A 929 -37.11 -5.88 -44.36
N GLU A 930 -37.09 -7.00 -43.63
CA GLU A 930 -36.50 -7.03 -42.30
C GLU A 930 -35.02 -6.69 -42.42
N ALA A 931 -34.61 -5.55 -41.86
CA ALA A 931 -33.21 -5.21 -41.72
C ALA A 931 -32.54 -6.30 -40.86
N ALA A 932 -31.53 -6.94 -41.43
CA ALA A 932 -30.79 -8.01 -40.78
C ALA A 932 -30.29 -7.59 -39.38
N VAL A 933 -30.63 -8.39 -38.37
CA VAL A 933 -30.05 -8.30 -37.03
C VAL A 933 -28.60 -8.77 -37.14
N ALA A 934 -27.64 -7.97 -36.68
CA ALA A 934 -26.22 -8.33 -36.66
C ALA A 934 -26.02 -9.66 -35.91
N THR A 935 -25.36 -10.61 -36.57
CA THR A 935 -25.17 -11.99 -36.12
C THR A 935 -24.01 -12.11 -35.13
N VAL A 936 -24.00 -13.20 -34.35
CA VAL A 936 -22.98 -13.60 -33.34
C VAL A 936 -21.53 -13.54 -33.86
N GLU A 937 -21.32 -13.53 -35.18
CA GLU A 937 -20.02 -13.39 -35.85
C GLU A 937 -19.30 -12.05 -35.54
N ASP A 938 -20.03 -10.97 -35.23
CA ASP A 938 -19.41 -9.65 -35.03
C ASP A 938 -18.65 -9.52 -33.70
N THR A 939 -19.08 -10.23 -32.65
CA THR A 939 -18.38 -10.24 -31.35
C THR A 939 -17.12 -11.09 -31.35
N GLU A 940 -17.13 -12.24 -32.03
CA GLU A 940 -15.95 -13.11 -32.16
C GLU A 940 -14.84 -12.40 -32.95
N LEU A 941 -15.21 -11.60 -33.95
CA LEU A 941 -14.25 -10.82 -34.72
C LEU A 941 -13.56 -9.73 -33.88
N VAL A 942 -14.30 -9.06 -33.00
CA VAL A 942 -13.74 -8.04 -32.09
C VAL A 942 -12.80 -8.67 -31.06
N ASP A 943 -13.17 -9.83 -30.52
CA ASP A 943 -12.33 -10.57 -29.57
C ASP A 943 -11.06 -11.10 -30.25
N LEU A 944 -11.17 -11.63 -31.48
CA LEU A 944 -10.02 -12.06 -32.27
C LEU A 944 -9.07 -10.89 -32.57
N VAL A 945 -9.61 -9.73 -32.99
CA VAL A 945 -8.80 -8.53 -33.23
C VAL A 945 -8.13 -8.06 -31.94
N SER A 946 -8.82 -8.16 -30.80
CA SER A 946 -8.27 -7.78 -29.49
C SER A 946 -7.17 -8.73 -29.01
N ALA A 947 -7.30 -10.02 -29.30
CA ALA A 947 -6.29 -11.03 -28.98
C ALA A 947 -5.01 -10.87 -29.80
N GLU A 948 -5.14 -10.56 -31.09
CA GLU A 948 -4.00 -10.42 -32.02
C GLU A 948 -3.33 -9.04 -31.92
N LEU A 949 -4.12 -7.96 -31.97
CA LEU A 949 -3.60 -6.58 -32.12
C LEU A 949 -3.70 -5.76 -30.82
N GLY A 950 -4.24 -6.36 -29.75
CA GLY A 950 -4.50 -5.71 -28.47
C GLY A 950 -5.89 -5.05 -28.41
N SER A 951 -6.51 -5.08 -27.23
CA SER A 951 -7.86 -4.54 -27.00
C SER A 951 -8.00 -3.04 -27.30
N ASP A 952 -6.91 -2.29 -27.16
CA ASP A 952 -6.86 -0.85 -27.45
C ASP A 952 -6.73 -0.53 -28.95
N TRP A 953 -6.52 -1.54 -29.80
CA TRP A 953 -6.24 -1.33 -31.22
C TRP A 953 -7.28 -0.44 -31.93
N PRO A 954 -8.61 -0.70 -31.83
CA PRO A 954 -9.61 0.12 -32.52
C PRO A 954 -9.54 1.60 -32.12
N ARG A 955 -9.22 1.88 -30.84
CA ARG A 955 -9.07 3.23 -30.31
C ARG A 955 -7.80 3.92 -30.82
N LEU A 956 -6.70 3.17 -30.93
CA LEU A 956 -5.41 3.70 -31.38
C LEU A 956 -5.40 4.03 -32.87
N VAL A 957 -6.08 3.24 -33.70
CA VAL A 957 -6.16 3.45 -35.16
C VAL A 957 -7.39 4.25 -35.59
N ALA A 958 -8.20 4.72 -34.63
CA ALA A 958 -9.39 5.51 -34.90
C ALA A 958 -9.04 6.78 -35.71
N PRO A 959 -9.85 7.10 -36.74
CA PRO A 959 -9.65 8.30 -37.53
C PRO A 959 -9.92 9.56 -36.68
N ALA A 960 -9.08 10.57 -36.86
CA ALA A 960 -9.16 11.88 -36.22
C ALA A 960 -9.22 13.04 -37.22
N PHE A 961 -8.99 12.77 -38.51
CA PHE A 961 -8.99 13.77 -39.56
C PHE A 961 -10.38 14.34 -39.80
N ASP A 962 -10.46 15.67 -39.83
CA ASP A 962 -11.69 16.40 -40.10
C ASP A 962 -11.35 17.72 -40.80
N ALA A 963 -11.71 17.79 -42.09
CA ALA A 963 -11.46 18.96 -42.93
C ALA A 963 -12.13 20.24 -42.41
N GLN A 964 -13.24 20.13 -41.67
CA GLN A 964 -13.94 21.30 -41.10
C GLN A 964 -13.22 21.88 -39.87
N LYS A 965 -12.31 21.11 -39.27
CA LYS A 965 -11.48 21.53 -38.12
C LYS A 965 -10.11 22.07 -38.55
N ALA A 966 -9.82 22.12 -39.84
CA ALA A 966 -8.59 22.72 -40.35
C ALA A 966 -8.57 24.23 -40.05
N VAL A 967 -7.46 24.72 -39.49
CA VAL A 967 -7.29 26.14 -39.17
C VAL A 967 -6.19 26.73 -40.04
N LEU A 968 -6.52 27.81 -40.76
CA LEU A 968 -5.59 28.61 -41.53
C LEU A 968 -5.09 29.80 -40.70
N LEU A 969 -3.78 30.00 -40.67
CA LEU A 969 -3.09 31.18 -40.15
C LEU A 969 -2.29 31.80 -41.29
N ASP A 970 -2.78 32.90 -41.84
CA ASP A 970 -2.20 33.64 -42.97
C ASP A 970 -2.17 35.18 -42.75
N ASP A 971 -2.46 35.61 -41.52
CA ASP A 971 -2.74 37.00 -41.15
C ASP A 971 -1.50 37.75 -40.63
N ARG A 972 -0.32 37.49 -41.21
CA ARG A 972 0.94 38.13 -40.78
C ARG A 972 0.86 39.66 -40.79
N TRP A 973 0.09 40.23 -41.70
CA TRP A 973 -0.14 41.69 -41.78
C TRP A 973 -0.81 42.27 -40.54
N ALA A 974 -1.61 41.49 -39.80
CA ALA A 974 -2.31 41.93 -38.60
C ALA A 974 -1.41 41.76 -37.37
N SER A 975 -0.77 40.59 -37.22
CA SER A 975 0.14 40.31 -36.12
C SER A 975 1.36 41.24 -36.12
N ALA A 976 1.90 41.59 -37.29
CA ALA A 976 3.01 42.55 -37.40
C ALA A 976 2.65 43.93 -36.85
N ARG A 977 1.40 44.39 -37.00
CA ARG A 977 0.96 45.68 -36.45
C ARG A 977 0.85 45.64 -34.93
N GLU A 978 0.39 44.50 -34.40
CA GLU A 978 0.37 44.28 -32.96
C GLU A 978 1.80 44.22 -32.38
N ASP A 979 2.74 43.59 -33.08
CA ASP A 979 4.15 43.52 -32.69
C ASP A 979 4.79 44.92 -32.59
N LEU A 980 4.47 45.84 -33.51
CA LEU A 980 4.90 47.25 -33.39
C LEU A 980 4.43 47.87 -32.07
N ALA A 981 3.18 47.63 -31.66
CA ALA A 981 2.68 48.15 -30.38
C ALA A 981 3.34 47.48 -29.17
N ARG A 982 3.72 46.19 -29.26
CA ARG A 982 4.42 45.48 -28.18
C ARG A 982 5.86 45.97 -27.98
N ILE A 983 6.57 46.27 -29.06
CA ILE A 983 7.90 46.89 -28.99
C ILE A 983 7.83 48.23 -28.23
N TRP A 984 6.78 49.02 -28.44
CA TRP A 984 6.57 50.28 -27.71
C TRP A 984 6.39 50.07 -26.19
N LEU A 985 5.74 48.98 -25.80
CA LEU A 985 5.50 48.60 -24.41
C LEU A 985 6.71 47.94 -23.73
N GLY A 986 7.80 47.71 -24.46
CA GLY A 986 9.05 47.17 -23.91
C GLY A 986 9.25 45.66 -24.06
N ASP A 987 8.53 45.02 -24.98
CA ASP A 987 8.77 43.61 -25.31
C ASP A 987 10.11 43.45 -26.06
N THR A 988 11.08 42.78 -25.44
CA THR A 988 12.46 42.63 -25.94
C THR A 988 12.67 41.37 -26.79
N ALA A 989 11.64 40.52 -26.94
CA ALA A 989 11.74 39.26 -27.70
C ALA A 989 11.63 39.45 -29.22
N LEU A 990 11.20 40.63 -29.69
CA LEU A 990 10.95 40.91 -31.10
C LEU A 990 12.16 41.56 -31.77
N SER A 991 12.61 40.99 -32.89
CA SER A 991 13.75 41.50 -33.66
C SER A 991 13.29 42.25 -34.92
N VAL A 992 14.16 43.09 -35.49
CA VAL A 992 13.87 43.85 -36.73
C VAL A 992 13.63 42.91 -37.90
N GLU A 993 14.31 41.76 -37.92
CA GLU A 993 14.25 40.75 -38.98
C GLU A 993 12.83 40.17 -39.14
N ASN A 994 12.02 40.15 -38.07
CA ASN A 994 10.64 39.63 -38.12
C ASN A 994 9.70 40.51 -38.97
N PHE A 995 10.10 41.75 -39.27
CA PHE A 995 9.30 42.68 -40.07
C PHE A 995 9.72 42.71 -41.54
N ILE A 996 10.71 41.92 -41.94
CA ILE A 996 11.17 41.86 -43.33
C ILE A 996 10.01 41.49 -44.26
N GLY A 997 9.72 42.35 -45.24
CA GLY A 997 8.66 42.15 -46.21
C GLY A 997 7.23 42.32 -45.66
N ALA A 998 7.04 42.83 -44.43
CA ALA A 998 5.72 43.00 -43.81
C ALA A 998 4.77 43.98 -44.55
N GLY A 999 5.30 44.74 -45.51
CA GLY A 999 4.54 45.53 -46.46
C GLY A 999 4.46 47.02 -46.13
N SER A 1000 4.03 47.80 -47.12
CA SER A 1000 4.02 49.27 -47.08
C SER A 1000 3.18 49.86 -45.95
N THR A 1001 2.11 49.18 -45.53
CA THR A 1001 1.27 49.64 -44.42
C THR A 1001 1.98 49.51 -43.07
N VAL A 1002 2.69 48.40 -42.84
CA VAL A 1002 3.47 48.19 -41.61
C VAL A 1002 4.63 49.19 -41.57
N ALA A 1003 5.28 49.45 -42.70
CA ALA A 1003 6.31 50.48 -42.81
C ALA A 1003 5.78 51.89 -42.49
N ALA A 1004 4.60 52.25 -42.99
CA ALA A 1004 3.98 53.54 -42.68
C ALA A 1004 3.68 53.69 -41.17
N GLN A 1005 3.22 52.62 -40.51
CA GLN A 1005 2.98 52.61 -39.07
C GLN A 1005 4.29 52.64 -38.27
N ALA A 1006 5.31 51.88 -38.67
CA ALA A 1006 6.64 51.94 -38.06
C ALA A 1006 7.25 53.35 -38.16
N LYS A 1007 7.06 54.05 -39.29
CA LYS A 1007 7.50 55.44 -39.47
C LYS A 1007 6.77 56.39 -38.51
N TRP A 1008 5.48 56.16 -38.29
CA TRP A 1008 4.71 56.92 -37.30
C TRP A 1008 5.26 56.68 -35.88
N TRP A 1009 5.53 55.43 -35.51
CA TRP A 1009 6.14 55.08 -34.22
C TRP A 1009 7.56 55.63 -34.05
N ALA A 1010 8.38 55.66 -35.10
CA ALA A 1010 9.72 56.26 -35.09
C ALA A 1010 9.66 57.78 -34.82
N THR A 1011 8.72 58.47 -35.48
CA THR A 1011 8.49 59.90 -35.28
C THR A 1011 8.08 60.18 -33.84
N ARG A 1012 7.11 59.42 -33.33
CA ARG A 1012 6.65 59.53 -31.94
C ARG A 1012 7.77 59.22 -30.93
N ALA A 1013 8.57 58.19 -31.16
CA ALA A 1013 9.69 57.83 -30.30
C ALA A 1013 10.75 58.95 -30.26
N THR A 1014 10.98 59.63 -31.38
CA THR A 1014 11.87 60.79 -31.47
C THR A 1014 11.33 61.96 -30.67
N ASP A 1015 10.04 62.27 -30.81
CA ASP A 1015 9.37 63.35 -30.07
C ASP A 1015 9.36 63.12 -28.55
N GLU A 1016 9.23 61.85 -28.11
CA GLU A 1016 9.29 61.46 -26.69
C GLU A 1016 10.72 61.25 -26.15
N GLY A 1017 11.77 61.52 -26.94
CA GLY A 1017 13.17 61.39 -26.52
C GLY A 1017 13.67 59.94 -26.37
N ARG A 1018 12.95 58.94 -26.90
CA ARG A 1018 13.28 57.51 -26.84
C ARG A 1018 14.20 57.12 -28.01
N THR A 1019 15.44 57.59 -28.00
CA THR A 1019 16.40 57.45 -29.12
C THR A 1019 16.60 56.01 -29.59
N ALA A 1020 16.76 55.06 -28.66
CA ALA A 1020 16.93 53.63 -29.01
C ALA A 1020 15.70 53.04 -29.72
N LEU A 1021 14.48 53.39 -29.28
CA LEU A 1021 13.24 52.93 -29.93
C LEU A 1021 13.05 53.58 -31.30
N ALA A 1022 13.39 54.86 -31.43
CA ALA A 1022 13.33 55.56 -32.72
C ALA A 1022 14.24 54.89 -33.76
N GLU A 1023 15.45 54.48 -33.36
CA GLU A 1023 16.38 53.74 -34.21
C GLU A 1023 15.82 52.37 -34.62
N VAL A 1024 15.26 51.60 -33.67
CA VAL A 1024 14.63 50.30 -33.95
C VAL A 1024 13.48 50.45 -34.94
N TYR A 1025 12.55 51.39 -34.73
CA TYR A 1025 11.45 51.59 -35.67
C TYR A 1025 11.91 52.06 -37.04
N THR A 1026 12.95 52.90 -37.12
CA THR A 1026 13.53 53.33 -38.40
C THR A 1026 14.08 52.13 -39.17
N ARG A 1027 14.80 51.23 -38.51
CA ARG A 1027 15.26 49.97 -39.13
C ARG A 1027 14.10 49.07 -39.57
N ILE A 1028 12.98 49.06 -38.83
CA ILE A 1028 11.77 48.32 -39.21
C ILE A 1028 11.10 48.94 -40.45
N VAL A 1029 11.11 50.27 -40.61
CA VAL A 1029 10.58 50.92 -41.83
C VAL A 1029 11.28 50.38 -43.06
N ASP A 1030 12.62 50.34 -43.02
CA ASP A 1030 13.43 49.84 -44.13
C ASP A 1030 13.15 48.34 -44.35
N ALA A 1031 13.20 47.52 -43.29
CA ALA A 1031 12.93 46.09 -43.37
C ALA A 1031 11.54 45.74 -43.95
N ALA A 1032 10.50 46.48 -43.56
CA ALA A 1032 9.12 46.22 -44.00
C ALA A 1032 8.87 46.54 -45.47
N VAL A 1033 9.63 47.49 -46.06
CA VAL A 1033 9.57 47.80 -47.50
C VAL A 1033 10.67 47.14 -48.30
N THR A 1034 11.56 46.37 -47.67
CA THR A 1034 12.55 45.55 -48.37
C THR A 1034 11.82 44.59 -49.30
N THR A 1035 11.68 44.99 -50.55
CA THR A 1035 11.39 44.12 -51.67
C THR A 1035 12.75 43.63 -52.15
N GLU A 1036 13.26 42.57 -51.55
CA GLU A 1036 14.44 41.92 -52.10
C GLU A 1036 14.13 41.48 -53.54
N SER A 1037 15.10 41.70 -54.40
CA SER A 1037 15.18 41.19 -55.77
C SER A 1037 15.29 39.65 -55.85
N ASP A 1038 15.08 38.94 -54.73
CA ASP A 1038 14.92 37.50 -54.61
C ASP A 1038 13.66 37.26 -53.74
N ALA A 1039 12.72 36.43 -54.20
CA ALA A 1039 11.59 36.01 -53.39
C ALA A 1039 12.09 35.36 -52.07
N PRO A 1040 11.30 35.37 -50.97
CA PRO A 1040 11.64 34.59 -49.78
C PRO A 1040 12.12 33.18 -50.16
N GLU A 1041 13.14 32.65 -49.48
CA GLU A 1041 13.88 31.44 -49.90
C GLU A 1041 12.98 30.26 -50.31
N TRP A 1042 11.82 30.13 -49.66
CA TRP A 1042 10.83 29.07 -49.89
C TRP A 1042 9.45 29.63 -50.29
N ALA A 1043 9.41 30.81 -50.90
CA ALA A 1043 8.17 31.38 -51.41
C ALA A 1043 7.57 30.50 -52.52
N GLY A 1044 6.29 30.15 -52.37
CA GLY A 1044 5.60 29.25 -53.30
C GLY A 1044 5.82 27.77 -53.02
N GLU A 1045 6.73 27.42 -52.09
CA GLU A 1045 6.93 26.05 -51.66
C GLU A 1045 5.81 25.59 -50.72
N VAL A 1046 5.38 24.34 -50.87
CA VAL A 1046 4.31 23.73 -50.08
C VAL A 1046 4.89 22.55 -49.28
N ALA A 1047 5.02 22.72 -47.97
CA ALA A 1047 5.60 21.73 -47.08
C ALA A 1047 4.54 21.01 -46.25
N VAL A 1048 4.61 19.69 -46.15
CA VAL A 1048 3.82 18.88 -45.23
C VAL A 1048 4.71 18.42 -44.08
N VAL A 1049 4.37 18.79 -42.85
CA VAL A 1049 5.14 18.49 -41.64
C VAL A 1049 4.26 17.74 -40.66
N THR A 1050 4.62 16.49 -40.35
CA THR A 1050 3.89 15.69 -39.35
C THR A 1050 4.64 15.69 -38.02
N GLY A 1051 3.92 15.75 -36.90
CA GLY A 1051 4.53 15.64 -35.57
C GLY A 1051 5.15 16.92 -35.02
N ALA A 1052 4.75 18.10 -35.52
CA ALA A 1052 5.25 19.40 -35.04
C ALA A 1052 4.59 19.82 -33.72
N SER A 1053 4.88 19.10 -32.64
CA SER A 1053 4.47 19.46 -31.28
C SER A 1053 5.44 20.46 -30.64
N LYS A 1054 5.00 21.15 -29.57
CA LYS A 1054 5.86 22.04 -28.79
C LYS A 1054 7.11 21.31 -28.29
N GLY A 1055 8.29 21.89 -28.50
CA GLY A 1055 9.58 21.30 -28.10
C GLY A 1055 10.11 20.22 -29.05
N SER A 1056 9.46 19.98 -30.19
CA SER A 1056 9.92 19.00 -31.19
C SER A 1056 10.84 19.63 -32.25
N ILE A 1057 11.64 18.79 -32.89
CA ILE A 1057 12.44 19.17 -34.07
C ILE A 1057 11.52 19.66 -35.21
N ALA A 1058 10.38 19.00 -35.41
CA ALA A 1058 9.41 19.34 -36.44
C ALA A 1058 8.80 20.75 -36.25
N ALA A 1059 8.58 21.19 -35.01
CA ALA A 1059 8.15 22.55 -34.73
C ALA A 1059 9.22 23.58 -35.11
N ALA A 1060 10.50 23.31 -34.82
CA ALA A 1060 11.60 24.18 -35.23
C ALA A 1060 11.76 24.24 -36.76
N VAL A 1061 11.59 23.11 -37.45
CA VAL A 1061 11.56 23.05 -38.93
C VAL A 1061 10.39 23.89 -39.48
N THR A 1062 9.20 23.75 -38.89
CA THR A 1062 8.01 24.54 -39.27
C THR A 1062 8.28 26.04 -39.13
N GLY A 1063 8.85 26.47 -38.00
CA GLY A 1063 9.21 27.88 -37.79
C GLY A 1063 10.17 28.39 -38.86
N LYS A 1064 11.22 27.62 -39.21
CA LYS A 1064 12.11 28.00 -40.31
C LYS A 1064 11.37 28.11 -41.64
N LEU A 1065 10.58 27.11 -42.01
CA LEU A 1065 9.83 27.12 -43.28
C LEU A 1065 8.94 28.37 -43.42
N LEU A 1066 8.27 28.76 -42.33
CA LEU A 1066 7.47 29.99 -42.27
C LEU A 1066 8.34 31.26 -42.39
N ALA A 1067 9.53 31.26 -41.78
CA ALA A 1067 10.51 32.33 -41.93
C ALA A 1067 11.07 32.45 -43.34
N GLY A 1068 11.09 31.36 -44.12
CA GLY A 1068 11.43 31.40 -45.54
C GLY A 1068 10.24 31.68 -46.47
N GLY A 1069 9.03 31.90 -45.95
CA GLY A 1069 7.86 32.26 -46.75
C GLY A 1069 7.03 31.10 -47.30
N ALA A 1070 7.24 29.88 -46.81
CA ALA A 1070 6.52 28.69 -47.30
C ALA A 1070 5.06 28.62 -46.85
N THR A 1071 4.25 27.84 -47.58
CA THR A 1071 2.95 27.34 -47.10
C THR A 1071 3.16 26.00 -46.41
N VAL A 1072 2.85 25.90 -45.12
CA VAL A 1072 3.12 24.71 -44.33
C VAL A 1072 1.82 24.07 -43.84
N PHE A 1073 1.63 22.78 -44.13
CA PHE A 1073 0.60 21.94 -43.56
C PHE A 1073 1.17 21.16 -42.37
N VAL A 1074 0.69 21.45 -41.17
CA VAL A 1074 1.09 20.76 -39.94
C VAL A 1074 -0.02 19.84 -39.47
N THR A 1075 0.36 18.59 -39.18
CA THR A 1075 -0.55 17.65 -38.51
C THR A 1075 -0.35 17.64 -37.00
N THR A 1076 -1.45 17.56 -36.27
CA THR A 1076 -1.46 17.38 -34.82
C THR A 1076 -2.45 16.30 -34.42
N SER A 1077 -2.09 15.44 -33.46
CA SER A 1077 -2.96 14.32 -33.05
C SER A 1077 -4.24 14.74 -32.33
N ARG A 1078 -4.28 15.96 -31.80
CA ARG A 1078 -5.39 16.60 -31.10
C ARG A 1078 -5.31 18.09 -31.37
N LEU A 1079 -6.44 18.74 -31.63
CA LEU A 1079 -6.51 20.18 -31.84
C LEU A 1079 -7.41 20.79 -30.77
N ASP A 1080 -6.81 21.17 -29.65
CA ASP A 1080 -7.45 21.88 -28.54
C ASP A 1080 -6.99 23.35 -28.48
N GLY A 1081 -7.59 24.14 -27.58
CA GLY A 1081 -7.25 25.56 -27.44
C GLY A 1081 -5.78 25.82 -27.09
N GLN A 1082 -5.14 24.93 -26.32
CA GLN A 1082 -3.74 25.06 -25.93
C GLN A 1082 -2.79 24.82 -27.11
N ARG A 1083 -3.02 23.75 -27.89
CA ARG A 1083 -2.24 23.44 -29.09
C ARG A 1083 -2.44 24.47 -30.18
N LEU A 1084 -3.67 24.94 -30.37
CA LEU A 1084 -3.93 26.02 -31.32
C LEU A 1084 -3.22 27.32 -30.90
N GLY A 1085 -3.21 27.65 -29.60
CA GLY A 1085 -2.43 28.78 -29.06
C GLY A 1085 -0.95 28.67 -29.42
N PHE A 1086 -0.35 27.50 -29.21
CA PHE A 1086 1.04 27.24 -29.60
C PHE A 1086 1.31 27.48 -31.10
N TYR A 1087 0.44 27.00 -32.00
CA TYR A 1087 0.64 27.22 -33.44
C TYR A 1087 0.45 28.69 -33.86
N ARG A 1088 -0.42 29.43 -33.17
CA ARG A 1088 -0.56 30.87 -33.37
C ARG A 1088 0.71 31.62 -32.99
N ASP A 1089 1.32 31.27 -31.86
CA ASP A 1089 2.59 31.85 -31.43
C ASP A 1089 3.72 31.47 -32.40
N LEU A 1090 3.81 30.20 -32.78
CA LEU A 1090 4.80 29.72 -33.76
C LEU A 1090 4.69 30.46 -35.10
N TYR A 1091 3.46 30.67 -35.61
CA TYR A 1091 3.23 31.45 -36.82
C TYR A 1091 3.61 32.91 -36.64
N ARG A 1092 3.13 33.56 -35.58
CA ARG A 1092 3.39 34.98 -35.30
C ARG A 1092 4.88 35.30 -35.20
N GLU A 1093 5.63 34.48 -34.50
CA GLU A 1093 7.05 34.69 -34.22
C GLU A 1093 7.94 34.50 -35.46
N ASN A 1094 7.53 33.65 -36.40
CA ASN A 1094 8.40 33.20 -37.48
C ASN A 1094 7.92 33.58 -38.89
N ALA A 1095 6.62 33.80 -39.12
CA ALA A 1095 6.08 33.99 -40.45
C ALA A 1095 6.53 35.30 -41.11
N ARG A 1096 6.92 35.21 -42.39
CA ARG A 1096 7.09 36.36 -43.29
C ARG A 1096 5.83 36.58 -44.13
N ALA A 1097 5.77 37.73 -44.81
CA ALA A 1097 4.65 38.01 -45.72
C ALA A 1097 4.58 36.95 -46.83
N GLY A 1098 3.37 36.43 -47.08
CA GLY A 1098 3.13 35.33 -48.01
C GLY A 1098 3.21 33.93 -47.40
N ALA A 1099 3.74 33.78 -46.18
CA ALA A 1099 3.73 32.51 -45.47
C ALA A 1099 2.32 32.19 -44.93
N ALA A 1100 1.94 30.91 -45.01
CA ALA A 1100 0.67 30.41 -44.49
C ALA A 1100 0.89 29.12 -43.70
N LEU A 1101 0.20 28.97 -42.58
CA LEU A 1101 0.22 27.76 -41.76
C LEU A 1101 -1.18 27.15 -41.69
N TRP A 1102 -1.32 25.93 -42.20
CA TRP A 1102 -2.51 25.10 -42.03
C TRP A 1102 -2.29 24.11 -40.89
N VAL A 1103 -3.14 24.17 -39.87
CA VAL A 1103 -3.12 23.23 -38.74
C VAL A 1103 -4.29 22.28 -38.85
N VAL A 1104 -4.01 20.97 -38.93
CA VAL A 1104 -5.03 19.95 -39.19
C VAL A 1104 -4.94 18.82 -38.15
N PRO A 1105 -6.07 18.42 -37.52
CA PRO A 1105 -6.08 17.23 -36.70
C PRO A 1105 -5.90 16.00 -37.59
N ALA A 1106 -4.93 15.13 -37.30
CA ALA A 1106 -4.76 13.86 -38.02
C ALA A 1106 -4.00 12.83 -37.17
N ASN A 1107 -4.48 11.59 -37.19
CA ASN A 1107 -3.86 10.44 -36.55
C ASN A 1107 -2.99 9.69 -37.56
N MET A 1108 -1.66 9.80 -37.42
CA MET A 1108 -0.72 9.10 -38.30
C MET A 1108 -0.68 7.57 -38.11
N ALA A 1109 -1.39 7.01 -37.11
CA ALA A 1109 -1.61 5.57 -37.03
C ALA A 1109 -2.79 5.09 -37.90
N SER A 1110 -3.69 6.00 -38.31
CA SER A 1110 -4.85 5.69 -39.13
C SER A 1110 -4.55 5.91 -40.61
N TYR A 1111 -4.63 4.85 -41.41
CA TYR A 1111 -4.46 4.99 -42.86
C TYR A 1111 -5.58 5.80 -43.51
N THR A 1112 -6.78 5.75 -42.94
CA THR A 1112 -7.91 6.59 -43.36
C THR A 1112 -7.57 8.08 -43.22
N ASP A 1113 -6.96 8.48 -42.11
CA ASP A 1113 -6.54 9.88 -41.92
C ASP A 1113 -5.39 10.27 -42.85
N VAL A 1114 -4.42 9.38 -43.06
CA VAL A 1114 -3.30 9.61 -43.97
C VAL A 1114 -3.82 9.85 -45.39
N ASP A 1115 -4.72 9.00 -45.87
CA ASP A 1115 -5.34 9.14 -47.20
C ASP A 1115 -6.22 10.40 -47.27
N ALA A 1116 -7.07 10.66 -46.26
CA ALA A 1116 -7.95 11.82 -46.24
C ALA A 1116 -7.17 13.15 -46.18
N LEU A 1117 -6.04 13.18 -45.49
CA LEU A 1117 -5.12 14.33 -45.48
C LEU A 1117 -4.51 14.56 -46.86
N ILE A 1118 -4.01 13.50 -47.51
CA ILE A 1118 -3.44 13.57 -48.87
C ILE A 1118 -4.50 14.11 -49.85
N ASP A 1119 -5.69 13.52 -49.85
CA ASP A 1119 -6.78 13.91 -50.73
C ASP A 1119 -7.23 15.35 -50.48
N TRP A 1120 -7.34 15.76 -49.21
CA TRP A 1120 -7.73 17.12 -48.87
C TRP A 1120 -6.68 18.14 -49.33
N ILE A 1121 -5.38 17.87 -49.17
CA ILE A 1121 -4.31 18.76 -49.64
C ILE A 1121 -4.38 18.95 -51.16
N GLY A 1122 -4.53 17.85 -51.90
CA GLY A 1122 -4.51 17.85 -53.37
C GLY A 1122 -5.76 18.40 -54.05
N ASN A 1123 -6.90 18.50 -53.36
CA ASN A 1123 -8.17 18.95 -53.94
C ASN A 1123 -8.61 20.32 -53.43
N GLU A 1124 -9.50 21.00 -54.17
CA GLU A 1124 -10.14 22.24 -53.71
C GLU A 1124 -11.16 21.96 -52.60
N ALA A 1125 -11.17 22.77 -51.54
CA ALA A 1125 -12.19 22.74 -50.49
C ALA A 1125 -13.10 23.97 -50.61
N THR A 1126 -14.39 23.74 -50.85
CA THR A 1126 -15.40 24.80 -50.97
C THR A 1126 -16.50 24.66 -49.93
N GLU A 1127 -16.91 25.76 -49.31
CA GLU A 1127 -18.05 25.82 -48.39
C GLU A 1127 -19.24 26.51 -49.07
N ASN A 1128 -20.43 25.92 -48.94
CA ASN A 1128 -21.67 26.52 -49.43
C ASN A 1128 -22.38 27.25 -48.29
N ALA A 1129 -22.20 28.57 -48.21
CA ALA A 1129 -22.90 29.41 -47.24
C ALA A 1129 -23.98 30.26 -47.93
N GLY A 1130 -25.25 30.04 -47.58
CA GLY A 1130 -26.37 30.88 -48.07
C GLY A 1130 -26.61 30.85 -49.59
N GLY A 1131 -26.19 29.80 -50.28
CA GLY A 1131 -26.34 29.67 -51.75
C GLY A 1131 -25.15 30.18 -52.56
N ALA A 1132 -24.10 30.73 -51.93
CA ALA A 1132 -22.85 31.10 -52.57
C ALA A 1132 -21.74 30.07 -52.27
N LYS A 1133 -21.01 29.64 -53.31
CA LYS A 1133 -19.80 28.81 -53.18
C LYS A 1133 -18.62 29.69 -52.77
N LYS A 1134 -18.08 29.48 -51.57
CA LYS A 1134 -16.85 30.12 -51.09
C LYS A 1134 -15.70 29.13 -51.14
N LEU A 1135 -14.65 29.44 -51.91
CA LEU A 1135 -13.41 28.66 -51.90
C LEU A 1135 -12.68 28.89 -50.56
N ILE A 1136 -12.43 27.82 -49.82
CA ILE A 1136 -11.75 27.84 -48.50
C ILE A 1136 -10.27 27.47 -48.66
N LYS A 1137 -9.96 26.47 -49.49
CA LYS A 1137 -8.59 26.06 -49.80
C LYS A 1137 -8.47 25.70 -51.28
N PRO A 1138 -7.49 26.23 -52.03
CA PRO A 1138 -7.20 25.76 -53.38
C PRO A 1138 -6.54 24.37 -53.36
N ALA A 1139 -6.53 23.67 -54.50
CA ALA A 1139 -5.68 22.50 -54.68
C ALA A 1139 -4.20 22.92 -54.61
N MET A 1140 -3.39 22.22 -53.82
CA MET A 1140 -1.96 22.53 -53.66
C MET A 1140 -1.12 21.28 -53.93
N THR A 1141 -0.05 21.44 -54.73
CA THR A 1141 0.95 20.39 -54.99
C THR A 1141 2.08 20.49 -53.97
N PRO A 1142 2.26 19.50 -53.08
CA PRO A 1142 3.34 19.51 -52.09
C PRO A 1142 4.72 19.36 -52.74
N THR A 1143 5.67 20.17 -52.29
CA THR A 1143 7.08 20.13 -52.73
C THR A 1143 8.00 19.54 -51.68
N MET A 1144 7.63 19.61 -50.38
CA MET A 1144 8.43 19.09 -49.27
C MET A 1144 7.61 18.22 -48.31
N LEU A 1145 8.22 17.16 -47.79
CA LEU A 1145 7.65 16.30 -46.75
C LEU A 1145 8.65 16.06 -45.61
N PHE A 1146 8.21 16.34 -44.38
CA PHE A 1146 8.90 16.05 -43.13
C PHE A 1146 8.03 15.11 -42.26
N PRO A 1147 8.16 13.78 -42.43
CA PRO A 1147 7.33 12.78 -41.76
C PRO A 1147 7.84 12.48 -40.34
N PHE A 1148 7.85 13.49 -39.47
CA PHE A 1148 8.46 13.45 -38.14
C PHE A 1148 7.49 13.02 -37.03
N ALA A 1149 6.29 12.55 -37.38
CA ALA A 1149 5.36 11.98 -36.41
C ALA A 1149 5.98 10.74 -35.77
N ALA A 1150 5.98 10.73 -34.44
CA ALA A 1150 6.45 9.61 -33.66
C ALA A 1150 5.57 9.46 -32.40
N PRO A 1151 5.17 8.23 -32.05
CA PRO A 1151 4.61 7.96 -30.73
C PRO A 1151 5.72 7.99 -29.68
N ARG A 1152 5.34 7.94 -28.40
CA ARG A 1152 6.29 7.63 -27.33
C ARG A 1152 6.72 6.17 -27.47
N VAL A 1153 8.00 5.91 -27.56
CA VAL A 1153 8.56 4.57 -27.69
C VAL A 1153 9.09 4.08 -26.35
N GLY A 1154 9.08 2.76 -26.12
CA GLY A 1154 9.67 2.17 -24.92
C GLY A 1154 9.20 0.73 -24.68
N GLY A 1155 10.09 -0.08 -24.13
CA GLY A 1155 9.88 -1.50 -23.85
C GLY A 1155 11.09 -2.34 -24.26
N GLU A 1156 11.30 -3.45 -23.56
CA GLU A 1156 12.33 -4.43 -23.91
C GLU A 1156 11.79 -5.46 -24.91
N LEU A 1157 12.65 -6.37 -25.38
CA LEU A 1157 12.24 -7.44 -26.29
C LEU A 1157 11.13 -8.33 -25.70
N SER A 1158 11.08 -8.48 -24.36
CA SER A 1158 10.02 -9.20 -23.66
C SER A 1158 8.65 -8.52 -23.77
N ASP A 1159 8.62 -7.22 -24.07
CA ASP A 1159 7.42 -6.41 -24.19
C ASP A 1159 6.94 -6.30 -25.65
N ALA A 1160 7.55 -7.05 -26.56
CA ALA A 1160 7.16 -7.09 -27.96
C ALA A 1160 5.71 -7.60 -28.11
N GLY A 1161 4.89 -6.83 -28.82
CA GLY A 1161 3.47 -7.12 -29.03
C GLY A 1161 2.75 -5.93 -29.66
N ALA A 1162 1.45 -5.78 -29.41
CA ALA A 1162 0.57 -4.75 -29.98
C ALA A 1162 1.16 -3.32 -30.02
N ARG A 1163 1.86 -2.92 -28.95
CA ARG A 1163 2.49 -1.60 -28.86
C ARG A 1163 3.62 -1.43 -29.87
N ALA A 1164 4.51 -2.41 -29.99
CA ALA A 1164 5.62 -2.40 -30.93
C ALA A 1164 5.12 -2.35 -32.39
N GLU A 1165 4.02 -3.06 -32.70
CA GLU A 1165 3.38 -3.03 -34.01
C GLU A 1165 2.79 -1.65 -34.34
N MET A 1166 2.11 -1.02 -33.39
CA MET A 1166 1.60 0.35 -33.53
C MET A 1166 2.75 1.36 -33.73
N GLU A 1167 3.85 1.22 -32.98
CA GLU A 1167 5.05 2.06 -33.15
C GLU A 1167 5.63 1.93 -34.56
N MET A 1168 5.78 0.70 -35.07
CA MET A 1168 6.23 0.42 -36.43
C MET A 1168 5.28 1.02 -37.48
N ARG A 1169 3.97 0.92 -37.26
CA ARG A 1169 2.95 1.47 -38.16
C ARG A 1169 3.11 2.97 -38.36
N VAL A 1170 3.28 3.73 -37.27
CA VAL A 1170 3.45 5.19 -37.36
C VAL A 1170 4.81 5.57 -37.92
N LEU A 1171 5.88 4.93 -37.45
CA LEU A 1171 7.26 5.32 -37.76
C LEU A 1171 7.74 4.91 -39.15
N LEU A 1172 7.12 3.88 -39.76
CA LEU A 1172 7.54 3.32 -41.05
C LEU A 1172 6.38 3.26 -42.05
N TRP A 1173 5.34 2.48 -41.80
CA TRP A 1173 4.35 2.18 -42.84
C TRP A 1173 3.47 3.38 -43.22
N SER A 1174 3.06 4.20 -42.26
CA SER A 1174 2.36 5.45 -42.54
C SER A 1174 3.25 6.44 -43.28
N VAL A 1175 4.57 6.43 -43.05
CA VAL A 1175 5.52 7.26 -43.80
C VAL A 1175 5.60 6.81 -45.26
N GLU A 1176 5.73 5.51 -45.52
CA GLU A 1176 5.69 4.98 -46.89
C GLU A 1176 4.39 5.34 -47.61
N ARG A 1177 3.25 5.19 -46.91
CA ARG A 1177 1.94 5.52 -47.46
C ARG A 1177 1.80 7.00 -47.78
N LEU A 1178 2.30 7.87 -46.90
CA LEU A 1178 2.28 9.32 -47.09
C LEU A 1178 3.14 9.75 -48.30
N ILE A 1179 4.34 9.18 -48.46
CA ILE A 1179 5.20 9.42 -49.64
C ILE A 1179 4.49 8.97 -50.92
N GLY A 1180 3.92 7.75 -50.91
CA GLY A 1180 3.23 7.18 -52.06
C GLY A 1180 1.95 7.93 -52.45
N GLY A 1181 1.23 8.52 -51.49
CA GLY A 1181 0.03 9.30 -51.75
C GLY A 1181 0.34 10.72 -52.24
N LEU A 1182 1.21 11.46 -51.54
CA LEU A 1182 1.55 12.83 -51.92
C LEU A 1182 2.26 12.91 -53.28
N SER A 1183 3.06 11.91 -53.65
CA SER A 1183 3.73 11.86 -54.96
C SER A 1183 2.80 11.77 -56.16
N LYS A 1184 1.51 11.42 -55.96
CA LYS A 1184 0.50 11.38 -57.02
C LYS A 1184 -0.17 12.74 -57.25
N ILE A 1185 -0.14 13.63 -56.26
CA ILE A 1185 -0.76 14.95 -56.37
C ILE A 1185 0.00 15.76 -57.41
N GLY A 1186 -0.72 16.36 -58.36
CA GLY A 1186 -0.12 17.14 -59.43
C GLY A 1186 0.62 16.30 -60.48
N TYR A 1187 0.48 14.96 -60.46
CA TYR A 1187 1.19 14.08 -61.40
C TYR A 1187 0.94 14.48 -62.87
N ASP A 1188 -0.33 14.65 -63.23
CA ASP A 1188 -0.75 15.00 -64.60
C ASP A 1188 -0.80 16.52 -64.86
N SER A 1189 -0.92 17.35 -63.82
CA SER A 1189 -1.16 18.79 -63.96
C SER A 1189 0.10 19.65 -63.77
N ASP A 1190 1.13 19.13 -63.11
CA ASP A 1190 2.37 19.82 -62.80
C ASP A 1190 3.54 18.82 -62.85
N VAL A 1191 3.93 18.43 -64.07
CA VAL A 1191 4.84 17.31 -64.35
C VAL A 1191 6.27 17.53 -63.87
N ASP A 1192 6.71 18.78 -63.75
CA ASP A 1192 8.10 19.13 -63.42
C ASP A 1192 8.35 19.20 -61.90
N THR A 1193 7.28 19.29 -61.09
CA THR A 1193 7.38 19.42 -59.63
C THR A 1193 7.67 18.07 -58.96
N HIS A 1194 8.73 18.04 -58.14
CA HIS A 1194 9.14 16.86 -57.38
C HIS A 1194 8.86 17.04 -55.88
N LEU A 1195 8.47 15.96 -55.21
CA LEU A 1195 8.32 15.90 -53.76
C LEU A 1195 9.66 15.53 -53.11
N HIS A 1196 10.23 16.46 -52.34
CA HIS A 1196 11.45 16.26 -51.56
C HIS A 1196 11.11 15.76 -50.15
N VAL A 1197 11.50 14.53 -49.82
CA VAL A 1197 11.19 13.90 -48.52
C VAL A 1197 12.44 13.81 -47.65
N VAL A 1198 12.39 14.38 -46.45
CA VAL A 1198 13.46 14.25 -45.45
C VAL A 1198 13.11 13.13 -44.49
N LEU A 1199 13.69 11.94 -44.68
CA LEU A 1199 13.45 10.79 -43.82
C LEU A 1199 14.19 10.97 -42.47
N PRO A 1200 13.48 10.89 -41.32
CA PRO A 1200 14.08 11.02 -40.00
C PRO A 1200 14.75 9.71 -39.58
N GLY A 1201 15.99 9.51 -40.02
CA GLY A 1201 16.85 8.39 -39.64
C GLY A 1201 17.45 8.53 -38.24
N SER A 1202 17.97 7.43 -37.71
CA SER A 1202 18.60 7.36 -36.38
C SER A 1202 19.91 6.58 -36.44
N PRO A 1203 20.94 6.97 -35.66
CA PRO A 1203 22.13 6.14 -35.46
C PRO A 1203 21.84 4.91 -34.61
N ASN A 1204 20.78 4.94 -33.79
CA ASN A 1204 20.33 3.80 -33.00
C ASN A 1204 19.70 2.73 -33.89
N ARG A 1205 20.24 1.51 -33.82
CA ARG A 1205 19.73 0.30 -34.49
C ARG A 1205 19.62 -0.87 -33.49
N GLY A 1206 18.99 -0.61 -32.35
CA GLY A 1206 18.92 -1.53 -31.21
C GLY A 1206 20.16 -1.49 -30.31
N THR A 1207 20.86 -0.35 -30.27
CA THR A 1207 22.12 -0.21 -29.49
C THR A 1207 21.88 0.11 -28.03
N PHE A 1208 20.78 0.80 -27.71
CA PHE A 1208 20.48 1.23 -26.33
C PHE A 1208 19.64 0.21 -25.55
N GLY A 1209 18.75 -0.53 -26.22
CA GLY A 1209 17.77 -1.39 -25.56
C GLY A 1209 16.68 -0.59 -24.84
N GLY A 1210 15.52 -1.22 -24.61
CA GLY A 1210 14.40 -0.60 -23.90
C GLY A 1210 13.62 0.46 -24.71
N ASP A 1211 13.91 0.62 -25.99
CA ASP A 1211 13.35 1.62 -26.91
C ASP A 1211 12.22 1.08 -27.81
N GLY A 1212 11.61 -0.04 -27.45
CA GLY A 1212 10.50 -0.65 -28.19
C GLY A 1212 10.90 -0.98 -29.62
N ALA A 1213 10.05 -0.65 -30.59
CA ALA A 1213 10.29 -0.92 -32.01
C ALA A 1213 11.08 0.18 -32.75
N TYR A 1214 11.59 1.18 -32.01
CA TYR A 1214 12.19 2.38 -32.60
C TYR A 1214 13.45 2.06 -33.42
N GLY A 1215 14.37 1.26 -32.87
CA GLY A 1215 15.60 0.87 -33.54
C GLY A 1215 15.34 0.14 -34.87
N GLU A 1216 14.40 -0.80 -34.87
CA GLU A 1216 13.99 -1.60 -36.02
C GLU A 1216 13.30 -0.72 -37.09
N ALA A 1217 12.39 0.16 -36.68
CA ALA A 1217 11.68 1.06 -37.60
C ALA A 1217 12.65 2.00 -38.32
N LYS A 1218 13.61 2.58 -37.59
CA LYS A 1218 14.62 3.49 -38.16
C LYS A 1218 15.64 2.76 -39.03
N ALA A 1219 16.03 1.53 -38.68
CA ALA A 1219 16.86 0.70 -39.54
C ALA A 1219 16.15 0.37 -40.87
N SER A 1220 14.83 0.17 -40.82
CA SER A 1220 14.00 -0.18 -41.99
C SER A 1220 13.85 0.96 -43.01
N LEU A 1221 14.09 2.22 -42.65
CA LEU A 1221 14.10 3.34 -43.62
C LEU A 1221 15.16 3.17 -44.72
N ILE A 1222 16.22 2.39 -44.47
CA ILE A 1222 17.20 2.03 -45.50
C ILE A 1222 16.56 1.17 -46.60
N ALA A 1223 15.61 0.31 -46.24
CA ALA A 1223 14.86 -0.46 -47.22
C ALA A 1223 13.98 0.46 -48.09
N VAL A 1224 13.38 1.50 -47.52
CA VAL A 1224 12.62 2.52 -48.29
C VAL A 1224 13.52 3.21 -49.31
N VAL A 1225 14.75 3.57 -48.94
CA VAL A 1225 15.74 4.15 -49.87
C VAL A 1225 16.11 3.16 -50.99
N ASN A 1226 16.19 1.86 -50.68
CA ASN A 1226 16.42 0.83 -51.70
C ASN A 1226 15.21 0.67 -52.63
N ARG A 1227 13.98 0.75 -52.10
CA ARG A 1227 12.75 0.74 -52.91
C ARG A 1227 12.70 1.90 -53.89
N TRP A 1228 13.10 3.10 -53.47
CA TRP A 1228 13.21 4.26 -54.36
C TRP A 1228 14.15 4.02 -55.55
N LYS A 1229 15.25 3.28 -55.36
CA LYS A 1229 16.16 2.92 -56.46
C LYS A 1229 15.58 1.86 -57.41
N ALA A 1230 14.64 1.05 -56.93
CA ALA A 1230 14.10 -0.10 -57.65
C ALA A 1230 12.76 0.18 -58.34
N GLU A 1231 11.90 1.00 -57.73
CA GLU A 1231 10.51 1.24 -58.15
C GLU A 1231 10.39 2.58 -58.90
N ARG A 1232 10.27 2.57 -60.24
CA ARG A 1232 10.25 3.81 -61.03
C ARG A 1232 8.98 4.66 -60.88
N ASN A 1233 7.83 4.02 -60.70
CA ASN A 1233 6.52 4.68 -60.81
C ASN A 1233 6.31 5.88 -59.87
N TRP A 1234 6.87 5.84 -58.65
CA TRP A 1234 6.81 6.96 -57.70
C TRP A 1234 8.17 7.64 -57.52
N ALA A 1235 9.28 6.92 -57.75
CA ALA A 1235 10.62 7.46 -57.58
C ALA A 1235 10.94 8.60 -58.56
N GLU A 1236 10.33 8.60 -59.75
CA GLU A 1236 10.48 9.71 -60.71
C GLU A 1236 9.94 11.05 -60.19
N ARG A 1237 9.02 11.03 -59.23
CA ARG A 1237 8.40 12.25 -58.65
C ARG A 1237 8.83 12.54 -57.21
N VAL A 1238 9.70 11.70 -56.65
CA VAL A 1238 10.13 11.81 -55.25
C VAL A 1238 11.64 11.84 -55.19
N THR A 1239 12.20 12.67 -54.32
CA THR A 1239 13.60 12.53 -53.92
C THR A 1239 13.68 12.29 -52.42
N LEU A 1240 14.55 11.36 -52.01
CA LEU A 1240 14.70 10.99 -50.60
C LEU A 1240 16.03 11.52 -50.04
N ALA A 1241 15.94 12.36 -49.01
CA ALA A 1241 17.07 12.77 -48.18
C ALA A 1241 16.99 12.04 -46.84
N HIS A 1242 17.86 11.05 -46.62
CA HIS A 1242 17.89 10.30 -45.36
C HIS A 1242 18.80 11.00 -44.34
N ALA A 1243 18.20 11.76 -43.42
CA ALA A 1243 18.92 12.49 -42.39
C ALA A 1243 19.12 11.61 -41.16
N VAL A 1244 20.36 11.27 -40.80
CA VAL A 1244 20.68 10.54 -39.58
C VAL A 1244 20.74 11.53 -38.41
N ILE A 1245 19.67 11.58 -37.62
CA ILE A 1245 19.51 12.56 -36.53
C ILE A 1245 20.18 12.00 -35.26
N GLY A 1246 21.18 12.71 -34.73
CA GLY A 1246 21.85 12.36 -33.48
C GLY A 1246 20.98 12.56 -32.23
N TRP A 1247 21.60 12.49 -31.05
CA TRP A 1247 20.88 12.74 -29.79
C TRP A 1247 20.40 14.20 -29.71
N VAL A 1248 19.10 14.41 -29.52
CA VAL A 1248 18.49 15.75 -29.33
C VAL A 1248 17.73 15.76 -28.00
N ARG A 1249 18.28 16.50 -27.02
CA ARG A 1249 17.72 16.62 -25.67
C ARG A 1249 16.33 17.27 -25.70
N GLY A 1250 15.40 16.75 -24.89
CA GLY A 1250 14.12 17.41 -24.61
C GLY A 1250 13.00 17.13 -25.60
N THR A 1251 13.18 16.18 -26.52
CA THR A 1251 12.13 15.76 -27.47
C THR A 1251 11.05 14.88 -26.83
N GLY A 1252 11.31 14.31 -25.64
CA GLY A 1252 10.39 13.43 -24.90
C GLY A 1252 10.14 12.07 -25.57
N LEU A 1253 10.85 11.78 -26.67
CA LEU A 1253 10.69 10.59 -27.52
C LEU A 1253 11.36 9.36 -26.87
N MET A 1254 12.54 9.55 -26.29
CA MET A 1254 13.29 8.57 -25.48
C MET A 1254 13.58 9.17 -24.09
N GLY A 1255 12.58 9.77 -23.45
CA GLY A 1255 12.78 10.57 -22.22
C GLY A 1255 13.34 9.78 -21.03
N HIS A 1256 13.18 8.45 -21.01
CA HIS A 1256 13.81 7.57 -20.02
C HIS A 1256 15.34 7.49 -20.15
N ASN A 1257 15.88 7.89 -21.31
CA ASN A 1257 17.30 7.91 -21.61
C ASN A 1257 17.87 9.34 -21.64
N ASP A 1258 17.07 10.38 -21.34
CA ASP A 1258 17.60 11.74 -21.16
C ASP A 1258 18.49 11.76 -19.90
N PRO A 1259 19.75 12.24 -19.97
CA PRO A 1259 20.69 12.23 -18.85
C PRO A 1259 20.38 13.23 -17.74
#